data_AF-A0AAW3NFF8-F1
#
_entry.id   AF-A0AAW3NFF8-F1
#
_cell.length_a   1.000
_cell.length_b   1.000
_cell.length_c   1.000
_cell.angle_alpha   90.00
_cell.angle_beta   90.00
_cell.angle_gamma   90.00
#
_symmetry.space_group_name_H-M   'P 1'
#
loop_
_entity.id
_entity.type
_entity.pdbx_description
1 polymer ?
#
loop_
_entity_poly.entity_id
_entity_poly.type
_entity_poly.pdbx_seq_one_letter_code
_entity_poly.pdbx_strand_id
1 'polypeptide(L)'
;MNRILHSLCAGALIAAALSPAASPAQTPARAAPGANAAPPTPAGLATLLSNGLALRVAVDNNHAASAGVPCADLGADWASCATGRLILQNRGHQPIADGGWRLYLHSIRRLLRVDRPGFALRRLTGDLYELTPQPGSLRLAPGERIELPVVAEYWLRRYSDVIPRPYVVVDGVPPAVLRYNDTDDELRYVESLPADAQNNSPGNAPPVAARPDAGRALPSVKRQRMLGGTLELRGVDLTLPELPSAQVAALRERAGTLGLDGARAPVWGVVAPRRLPADIATPGGYRLAIGPRGAFIEAYDRAGLYYGVQTLFSLAPAGGGTLPAMLVEDAPRFVHRGMHVDLARNFKHPATLRRLIDQMSAYKLNRLHLHLSDDEGWRIEIPGLPELTDVGARRCHDPSETRCLLPQLGSGPNDQSGGGYLTRADYVALLRYAADRFVEVIPEIDMPAHSRAAVVSMEARYRRLHAAGREQDANAYRLLDPQDTSNLLTVQFYDRRSDLNPCVQGALNFASKVIREIASMHADAQVPLRTWHYGGDEAKNILLGAGFQPLNGADPGKGRVDLAAQDKPWARSPACTALLQRGEVKSIDELPTRFAKQVSAVVNANGIGTMAAWQDGIKHANGPQDFSTRNVMVSLWDTIFWGASDSARDLSAKGYRTVLALPDYLYFDFPYTLNPRERGYYWGSHATDEYKVFSLAPENLPQNAEVMGDRDGNPFEVTSAGPAPRLEGIQGQAWGEVMRNDRLLEYMVYPRLLALAERAWHKADWELPYTAGVRYKRGDTHHVDTAALQRDWAGFATLLQQRELPKLERAGIGYRKPTFTLTNE
;
A
#
# COMPACT_ATOMS: atom_id res chain seq x y z
N MET A 1 15.06 -59.88 -8.05
CA MET A 1 14.18 -60.97 -8.52
C MET A 1 13.14 -60.33 -9.43
N ASN A 2 13.06 -60.65 -10.73
CA ASN A 2 12.39 -61.81 -11.38
C ASN A 2 10.84 -61.77 -11.25
N ARG A 3 9.97 -62.08 -12.23
CA ARG A 3 10.01 -62.55 -13.67
C ARG A 3 8.53 -62.55 -14.21
N ILE A 4 8.11 -62.52 -15.50
CA ILE A 4 8.73 -62.35 -16.85
C ILE A 4 7.65 -62.00 -17.94
N LEU A 5 7.88 -60.97 -18.80
CA LEU A 5 7.39 -60.73 -20.21
C LEU A 5 5.86 -60.87 -20.56
N HIS A 6 5.31 -60.65 -21.78
CA HIS A 6 5.75 -60.55 -23.21
C HIS A 6 4.95 -59.43 -23.96
N SER A 7 5.56 -58.49 -24.73
CA SER A 7 5.96 -58.52 -26.18
C SER A 7 4.82 -58.20 -27.17
N LEU A 8 4.98 -57.61 -28.37
CA LEU A 8 6.05 -56.94 -29.19
C LEU A 8 5.30 -55.96 -30.17
N CYS A 9 5.83 -55.14 -31.10
CA CYS A 9 7.11 -54.91 -31.81
C CYS A 9 7.37 -53.38 -31.92
N ALA A 10 8.57 -52.82 -32.19
CA ALA A 10 9.35 -52.68 -33.44
C ALA A 10 8.61 -51.98 -34.62
N GLY A 11 9.15 -50.93 -35.27
CA GLY A 11 10.42 -50.21 -35.07
C GLY A 11 10.55 -48.99 -36.03
N ALA A 12 11.63 -48.18 -35.92
CA ALA A 12 11.82 -46.95 -36.71
C ALA A 12 13.24 -46.82 -37.29
N LEU A 13 13.38 -46.16 -38.46
CA LEU A 13 14.66 -45.70 -39.04
C LEU A 13 14.44 -44.59 -40.10
N ILE A 14 15.53 -44.03 -40.66
CA ILE A 14 15.65 -42.61 -41.06
C ILE A 14 16.29 -42.43 -42.47
N ALA A 15 16.06 -41.25 -43.08
CA ALA A 15 16.80 -40.58 -44.18
C ALA A 15 16.48 -40.91 -45.67
N ALA A 16 15.69 -39.99 -46.27
CA ALA A 16 16.09 -39.03 -47.31
C ALA A 16 16.49 -39.42 -48.77
N ALA A 17 15.87 -38.67 -49.69
CA ALA A 17 16.35 -38.18 -50.99
C ALA A 17 16.52 -39.15 -52.20
N LEU A 18 15.66 -38.95 -53.21
CA LEU A 18 16.03 -38.55 -54.59
C LEU A 18 14.78 -38.16 -55.40
N SER A 19 14.92 -37.27 -56.39
CA SER A 19 13.85 -36.82 -57.31
C SER A 19 14.07 -37.37 -58.72
N PRO A 20 13.01 -37.52 -59.54
CA PRO A 20 13.04 -36.84 -60.85
C PRO A 20 11.69 -36.24 -61.32
N ALA A 21 11.74 -35.63 -62.51
CA ALA A 21 10.86 -34.63 -63.12
C ALA A 21 9.37 -34.98 -63.41
N ALA A 22 8.63 -33.90 -63.73
CA ALA A 22 7.27 -33.77 -64.29
C ALA A 22 7.00 -34.66 -65.53
N SER A 23 5.77 -34.88 -66.02
CA SER A 23 4.60 -33.98 -66.23
C SER A 23 3.30 -34.83 -66.42
N PRO A 24 2.08 -34.29 -66.74
CA PRO A 24 1.64 -32.89 -66.87
C PRO A 24 0.41 -32.53 -66.00
N ALA A 25 -0.19 -31.36 -66.24
CA ALA A 25 -1.26 -30.78 -65.43
C ALA A 25 -2.61 -31.53 -65.49
N GLN A 26 -3.27 -31.61 -64.34
CA GLN A 26 -4.73 -31.59 -64.23
C GLN A 26 -5.13 -30.34 -63.44
N THR A 27 -6.19 -29.66 -63.87
CA THR A 27 -6.70 -28.44 -63.24
C THR A 27 -7.48 -28.76 -61.97
N PRO A 28 -7.04 -28.37 -60.76
CA PRO A 28 -7.91 -28.38 -59.60
C PRO A 28 -9.03 -27.36 -59.82
N ALA A 29 -10.28 -27.78 -59.61
CA ALA A 29 -11.42 -26.89 -59.72
C ALA A 29 -11.29 -25.71 -58.73
N ARG A 30 -11.79 -24.53 -59.11
CA ARG A 30 -11.92 -23.40 -58.19
C ARG A 30 -12.70 -23.87 -56.96
N ALA A 31 -12.08 -23.82 -55.78
CA ALA A 31 -12.82 -23.81 -54.53
C ALA A 31 -13.78 -22.61 -54.58
N ALA A 32 -15.06 -22.84 -54.24
CA ALA A 32 -16.04 -21.78 -54.15
C ALA A 32 -15.60 -20.75 -53.09
N PRO A 33 -16.01 -19.47 -53.19
CA PRO A 33 -15.86 -18.51 -52.09
C PRO A 33 -16.48 -19.13 -50.82
N GLY A 34 -15.71 -19.16 -49.73
CA GLY A 34 -16.17 -19.75 -48.48
C GLY A 34 -17.49 -19.12 -48.06
N ALA A 35 -18.48 -19.95 -47.73
CA ALA A 35 -19.82 -19.48 -47.38
C ALA A 35 -19.73 -18.44 -46.26
N ASN A 36 -20.44 -17.31 -46.41
CA ASN A 36 -20.56 -16.31 -45.36
C ASN A 36 -21.23 -16.95 -44.14
N ALA A 37 -20.43 -17.36 -43.15
CA ALA A 37 -20.94 -17.69 -41.83
C ALA A 37 -21.70 -16.47 -41.31
N ALA A 38 -22.90 -16.69 -40.78
CA ALA A 38 -23.68 -15.63 -40.15
C ALA A 38 -22.83 -14.96 -39.04
N PRO A 39 -22.90 -13.62 -38.87
CA PRO A 39 -22.17 -12.95 -37.81
C PRO A 39 -22.54 -13.56 -36.45
N PRO A 40 -21.57 -13.73 -35.53
CA PRO A 40 -21.83 -14.36 -34.24
C PRO A 40 -22.89 -13.57 -33.46
N THR A 41 -23.75 -14.28 -32.73
CA THR A 41 -24.66 -13.63 -31.77
C THR A 41 -23.85 -12.85 -30.72
N PRO A 42 -24.42 -11.81 -30.07
CA PRO A 42 -23.71 -11.05 -29.04
C PRO A 42 -23.04 -11.93 -27.96
N ALA A 43 -23.73 -12.99 -27.50
CA ALA A 43 -23.17 -13.96 -26.56
C ALA A 43 -22.04 -14.80 -27.18
N GLY A 44 -22.16 -15.19 -28.46
CA GLY A 44 -21.11 -15.87 -29.20
C GLY A 44 -19.87 -15.00 -29.40
N LEU A 45 -20.05 -13.71 -29.70
CA LEU A 45 -18.96 -12.73 -29.85
C LEU A 45 -18.23 -12.49 -28.53
N ALA A 46 -18.96 -12.27 -27.43
CA ALA A 46 -18.37 -12.15 -26.10
C ALA A 46 -17.59 -13.40 -25.68
N THR A 47 -18.12 -14.59 -26.00
CA THR A 47 -17.46 -15.89 -25.75
C THR A 47 -16.20 -16.06 -26.61
N LEU A 48 -16.26 -15.71 -27.89
CA LEU A 48 -15.13 -15.73 -28.82
C LEU A 48 -14.00 -14.81 -28.33
N LEU A 49 -14.33 -13.59 -27.95
CA LEU A 49 -13.37 -12.60 -27.44
C LEU A 49 -12.78 -13.02 -26.09
N SER A 50 -13.59 -13.39 -25.10
CA SER A 50 -13.12 -13.78 -23.76
C SER A 50 -12.18 -15.00 -23.77
N ASN A 51 -12.40 -15.95 -24.68
CA ASN A 51 -11.53 -17.13 -24.84
C ASN A 51 -10.34 -16.90 -25.78
N GLY A 52 -10.54 -16.17 -26.87
CA GLY A 52 -9.59 -16.06 -27.98
C GLY A 52 -8.71 -14.82 -27.93
N LEU A 53 -9.20 -13.67 -27.45
CA LEU A 53 -8.43 -12.44 -27.39
C LEU A 53 -7.51 -12.43 -26.17
N ALA A 54 -6.24 -12.10 -26.40
CA ALA A 54 -5.26 -11.79 -25.37
C ALA A 54 -4.73 -10.37 -25.59
N LEU A 55 -4.60 -9.60 -24.50
CA LEU A 55 -3.81 -8.37 -24.49
C LEU A 55 -2.40 -8.71 -23.98
N ARG A 56 -1.37 -8.18 -24.63
CA ARG A 56 -0.02 -8.09 -24.06
C ARG A 56 0.48 -6.66 -24.14
N VAL A 57 1.46 -6.31 -23.30
CA VAL A 57 2.07 -4.98 -23.28
C VAL A 57 3.59 -5.11 -23.40
N ALA A 58 4.15 -4.42 -24.39
CA ALA A 58 5.58 -4.16 -24.47
C ALA A 58 5.84 -2.70 -24.09
N VAL A 59 6.84 -2.45 -23.25
CA VAL A 59 7.40 -1.10 -23.06
C VAL A 59 8.69 -1.05 -23.85
N ASP A 60 8.83 -0.02 -24.69
CA ASP A 60 9.87 0.07 -25.72
C ASP A 60 10.95 1.11 -25.38
N ASN A 61 10.59 2.22 -24.72
CA ASN A 61 11.52 3.22 -24.20
C ASN A 61 10.87 4.05 -23.07
N ASN A 62 11.53 4.19 -21.91
CA ASN A 62 11.07 5.02 -20.79
C ASN A 62 11.48 6.51 -20.88
N HIS A 63 12.34 6.86 -21.84
CA HIS A 63 12.86 8.20 -22.04
C HIS A 63 12.52 8.68 -23.47
N ALA A 64 11.22 8.71 -23.80
CA ALA A 64 10.77 8.96 -25.17
C ALA A 64 11.01 10.40 -25.64
N ALA A 65 11.04 11.37 -24.71
CA ALA A 65 11.42 12.76 -24.99
C ALA A 65 12.83 12.85 -25.62
N SER A 66 13.79 12.13 -25.05
CA SER A 66 15.17 12.04 -25.56
C SER A 66 15.28 11.32 -26.92
N ALA A 67 14.24 10.58 -27.31
CA ALA A 67 14.10 9.95 -28.63
C ALA A 67 13.24 10.77 -29.61
N GLY A 68 12.93 12.03 -29.29
CA GLY A 68 12.19 12.95 -30.17
C GLY A 68 10.66 12.82 -30.13
N VAL A 69 10.09 12.07 -29.17
CA VAL A 69 8.64 12.09 -28.94
C VAL A 69 8.26 13.41 -28.24
N PRO A 70 7.28 14.18 -28.75
CA PRO A 70 6.93 15.49 -28.19
C PRO A 70 6.08 15.35 -26.92
N CYS A 71 6.66 14.77 -25.85
CA CYS A 71 5.98 14.55 -24.56
C CYS A 71 5.39 15.84 -23.97
N ALA A 72 6.06 16.98 -24.15
CA ALA A 72 5.56 18.30 -23.77
C ALA A 72 4.24 18.64 -24.48
N ASP A 73 4.17 18.47 -25.80
CA ASP A 73 2.97 18.80 -26.59
C ASP A 73 1.84 17.77 -26.42
N LEU A 74 2.17 16.57 -25.96
CA LEU A 74 1.22 15.55 -25.50
C LEU A 74 0.71 15.80 -24.07
N GLY A 75 1.14 16.90 -23.43
CA GLY A 75 0.69 17.30 -22.10
C GLY A 75 1.16 16.38 -20.99
N ALA A 76 2.35 15.79 -21.10
CA ALA A 76 2.98 14.97 -20.06
C ALA A 76 3.67 15.84 -18.99
N ASP A 77 3.45 15.53 -17.71
CA ASP A 77 4.14 16.21 -16.60
C ASP A 77 5.67 16.13 -16.73
N TRP A 78 6.34 17.24 -16.44
CA TRP A 78 7.79 17.42 -16.65
C TRP A 78 8.29 16.97 -18.03
N ALA A 79 7.45 17.09 -19.06
CA ALA A 79 7.67 16.57 -20.41
C ALA A 79 8.19 15.11 -20.46
N SER A 80 7.81 14.30 -19.47
CA SER A 80 8.31 12.94 -19.28
C SER A 80 7.30 11.92 -19.77
N CYS A 81 7.65 11.16 -20.81
CA CYS A 81 6.80 10.10 -21.34
C CYS A 81 7.60 8.91 -21.86
N ALA A 82 6.92 7.77 -21.94
CA ALA A 82 7.41 6.49 -22.42
C ALA A 82 6.64 6.04 -23.68
N THR A 83 7.30 5.25 -24.52
CA THR A 83 6.66 4.53 -25.64
C THR A 83 6.56 3.04 -25.36
N GLY A 84 5.51 2.44 -25.91
CA GLY A 84 5.28 1.00 -25.86
C GLY A 84 4.25 0.56 -26.89
N ARG A 85 3.80 -0.70 -26.78
CA ARG A 85 2.78 -1.28 -27.64
C ARG A 85 1.76 -2.07 -26.84
N LEU A 86 0.48 -1.79 -27.07
CA LEU A 86 -0.61 -2.69 -26.73
C LEU A 86 -0.72 -3.73 -27.87
N ILE A 87 -0.54 -5.00 -27.54
CA ILE A 87 -0.48 -6.09 -28.52
C ILE A 87 -1.74 -6.94 -28.34
N LEU A 88 -2.65 -6.89 -29.32
CA LEU A 88 -3.84 -7.73 -29.33
C LEU A 88 -3.54 -8.99 -30.13
N GLN A 89 -3.64 -10.16 -29.50
CA GLN A 89 -3.36 -11.46 -30.12
C GLN A 89 -4.59 -12.35 -30.11
N ASN A 90 -4.88 -13.02 -31.24
CA ASN A 90 -5.87 -14.09 -31.29
C ASN A 90 -5.20 -15.44 -30.95
N ARG A 91 -5.46 -15.94 -29.75
CA ARG A 91 -5.04 -17.26 -29.26
C ARG A 91 -6.13 -18.33 -29.39
N GLY A 92 -7.29 -17.98 -29.96
CA GLY A 92 -8.39 -18.90 -30.23
C GLY A 92 -8.27 -19.64 -31.56
N HIS A 93 -9.30 -20.43 -31.90
CA HIS A 93 -9.37 -21.23 -33.13
C HIS A 93 -10.28 -20.64 -34.22
N GLN A 94 -10.87 -19.46 -33.99
CA GLN A 94 -11.73 -18.76 -34.95
C GLN A 94 -11.21 -17.33 -35.15
N PRO A 95 -11.39 -16.71 -36.34
CA PRO A 95 -11.00 -15.32 -36.55
C PRO A 95 -11.77 -14.34 -35.66
N ILE A 96 -11.08 -13.31 -35.19
CA ILE A 96 -11.65 -12.15 -34.49
C ILE A 96 -11.67 -10.96 -35.45
N ALA A 97 -12.70 -10.12 -35.38
CA ALA A 97 -12.83 -8.90 -36.18
C ALA A 97 -13.33 -7.73 -35.33
N ASP A 98 -13.32 -6.51 -35.85
CA ASP A 98 -14.04 -5.35 -35.29
C ASP A 98 -15.57 -5.50 -35.35
N GLY A 99 -16.27 -4.49 -34.79
CA GLY A 99 -17.73 -4.38 -34.81
C GLY A 99 -18.42 -5.02 -33.60
N GLY A 100 -19.26 -4.23 -32.91
CA GLY A 100 -20.13 -4.73 -31.82
C GLY A 100 -19.45 -4.99 -30.48
N TRP A 101 -18.17 -4.61 -30.29
CA TRP A 101 -17.46 -4.79 -29.02
C TRP A 101 -16.49 -3.65 -28.69
N ARG A 102 -16.18 -3.53 -27.39
CA ARG A 102 -15.25 -2.56 -26.79
C ARG A 102 -14.33 -3.30 -25.81
N LEU A 103 -13.05 -2.95 -25.77
CA LEU A 103 -12.09 -3.46 -24.79
C LEU A 103 -11.90 -2.44 -23.66
N TYR A 104 -11.99 -2.89 -22.42
CA TYR A 104 -11.61 -2.11 -21.25
C TYR A 104 -10.30 -2.62 -20.68
N LEU A 105 -9.42 -1.69 -20.30
CA LEU A 105 -8.08 -1.97 -19.78
C LEU A 105 -7.69 -0.93 -18.72
N HIS A 106 -6.71 -1.28 -17.90
CA HIS A 106 -6.27 -0.52 -16.73
C HIS A 106 -4.84 0.02 -16.95
N SER A 107 -4.57 1.27 -16.56
CA SER A 107 -3.25 1.89 -16.66
C SER A 107 -3.00 2.92 -15.56
N ILE A 108 -1.98 2.67 -14.73
CA ILE A 108 -1.52 3.60 -13.66
C ILE A 108 -0.73 4.81 -14.20
N ARG A 109 -0.63 4.94 -15.52
CA ARG A 109 -0.05 6.08 -16.25
C ARG A 109 -1.10 6.63 -17.20
N ARG A 110 -1.11 7.95 -17.42
CA ARG A 110 -1.99 8.52 -18.46
C ARG A 110 -1.52 8.03 -19.82
N LEU A 111 -2.34 7.24 -20.51
CA LEU A 111 -2.14 6.93 -21.92
C LEU A 111 -2.50 8.17 -22.74
N LEU A 112 -1.48 8.85 -23.27
CA LEU A 112 -1.56 10.15 -23.93
C LEU A 112 -1.93 10.03 -25.41
N ARG A 113 -1.51 8.94 -26.07
CA ARG A 113 -1.74 8.71 -27.50
C ARG A 113 -1.75 7.22 -27.85
N VAL A 114 -2.51 6.86 -28.89
CA VAL A 114 -2.40 5.57 -29.59
C VAL A 114 -2.16 5.83 -31.07
N ASP A 115 -1.02 5.35 -31.59
CA ASP A 115 -0.54 5.62 -32.95
C ASP A 115 -0.97 4.51 -33.92
N ARG A 116 -2.29 4.24 -33.93
CA ARG A 116 -2.92 3.26 -34.84
C ARG A 116 -4.22 3.85 -35.44
N PRO A 117 -4.26 4.12 -36.76
CA PRO A 117 -5.50 4.47 -37.43
C PRO A 117 -6.59 3.40 -37.22
N GLY A 118 -7.84 3.84 -37.07
CA GLY A 118 -8.98 2.95 -36.86
C GLY A 118 -9.11 2.40 -35.43
N PHE A 119 -8.39 2.94 -34.45
CA PHE A 119 -8.62 2.66 -33.02
C PHE A 119 -8.88 3.96 -32.27
N ALA A 120 -9.90 3.97 -31.42
CA ALA A 120 -10.18 5.08 -30.51
C ALA A 120 -9.87 4.64 -29.07
N LEU A 121 -9.05 5.42 -28.36
CA LEU A 121 -8.73 5.22 -26.95
C LEU A 121 -9.31 6.36 -26.12
N ARG A 122 -10.04 6.03 -25.06
CA ARG A 122 -10.73 6.98 -24.19
C ARG A 122 -10.54 6.61 -22.72
N ARG A 123 -9.99 7.52 -21.92
CA ARG A 123 -9.99 7.38 -20.46
C ARG A 123 -11.41 7.62 -19.93
N LEU A 124 -11.85 6.84 -18.95
CA LEU A 124 -13.14 7.05 -18.27
C LEU A 124 -12.94 7.92 -17.02
N THR A 125 -12.31 7.35 -16.00
CA THR A 125 -12.00 7.99 -14.71
C THR A 125 -11.08 7.02 -13.95
N GLY A 126 -10.14 7.54 -13.15
CA GLY A 126 -9.10 6.70 -12.56
C GLY A 126 -8.17 6.07 -13.61
N ASP A 127 -7.77 4.82 -13.36
CA ASP A 127 -6.92 3.99 -14.21
C ASP A 127 -7.63 3.41 -15.45
N LEU A 128 -8.95 3.58 -15.57
CA LEU A 128 -9.79 2.83 -16.51
C LEU A 128 -9.86 3.49 -17.90
N TYR A 129 -9.53 2.70 -18.92
CA TYR A 129 -9.59 3.06 -20.33
C TYR A 129 -10.53 2.16 -21.12
N GLU A 130 -11.14 2.73 -22.16
CA GLU A 130 -11.91 2.07 -23.21
C GLU A 130 -11.14 2.20 -24.54
N LEU A 131 -10.85 1.07 -25.17
CA LEU A 131 -10.25 0.96 -26.50
C LEU A 131 -11.28 0.34 -27.46
N THR A 132 -11.64 1.07 -28.50
CA THR A 132 -12.68 0.69 -29.46
C THR A 132 -12.08 0.58 -30.88
N PRO A 133 -12.12 -0.60 -31.53
CA PRO A 133 -11.77 -0.72 -32.94
C PRO A 133 -12.93 -0.17 -33.81
N GLN A 134 -12.58 0.65 -34.80
CA GLN A 134 -13.51 1.16 -35.80
C GLN A 134 -13.86 0.08 -36.85
N PRO A 135 -15.02 0.16 -37.52
CA PRO A 135 -15.39 -0.80 -38.56
C PRO A 135 -14.32 -0.92 -39.67
N GLY A 136 -13.88 -2.14 -39.94
CA GLY A 136 -12.84 -2.46 -40.93
C GLY A 136 -11.39 -2.22 -40.49
N SER A 137 -11.11 -1.88 -39.22
CA SER A 137 -9.75 -1.65 -38.72
C SER A 137 -9.04 -2.89 -38.17
N LEU A 138 -9.79 -3.96 -37.88
CA LEU A 138 -9.28 -5.14 -37.17
C LEU A 138 -9.82 -6.45 -37.74
N ARG A 139 -8.89 -7.31 -38.16
CA ARG A 139 -9.13 -8.73 -38.39
C ARG A 139 -7.89 -9.50 -37.91
N LEU A 140 -8.09 -10.57 -37.15
CA LEU A 140 -7.06 -11.46 -36.63
C LEU A 140 -7.48 -12.91 -36.86
N ALA A 141 -6.83 -13.62 -37.79
CA ALA A 141 -6.92 -15.07 -37.89
C ALA A 141 -6.30 -15.76 -36.65
N PRO A 142 -6.60 -17.05 -36.41
CA PRO A 142 -5.97 -17.82 -35.34
C PRO A 142 -4.43 -17.72 -35.34
N GLY A 143 -3.85 -17.30 -34.22
CA GLY A 143 -2.41 -17.09 -34.04
C GLY A 143 -1.91 -15.68 -34.37
N GLU A 144 -2.65 -14.87 -35.15
CA GLU A 144 -2.23 -13.53 -35.54
C GLU A 144 -2.22 -12.54 -34.36
N ARG A 145 -1.39 -11.50 -34.48
CA ARG A 145 -1.35 -10.36 -33.56
C ARG A 145 -1.31 -9.04 -34.31
N ILE A 146 -1.89 -8.01 -33.71
CA ILE A 146 -1.81 -6.61 -34.13
C ILE A 146 -1.16 -5.80 -33.02
N GLU A 147 -0.27 -4.90 -33.40
CA GLU A 147 0.45 -4.02 -32.48
C GLU A 147 -0.10 -2.60 -32.62
N LEU A 148 -0.47 -2.01 -31.48
CA LEU A 148 -0.99 -0.66 -31.33
C LEU A 148 0.07 0.14 -30.54
N PRO A 149 0.92 0.94 -31.20
CA PRO A 149 1.91 1.75 -30.49
C PRO A 149 1.20 2.80 -29.63
N VAL A 150 1.73 3.07 -28.45
CA VAL A 150 1.16 4.00 -27.47
C VAL A 150 2.23 4.89 -26.86
N VAL A 151 1.82 6.09 -26.45
CA VAL A 151 2.61 6.97 -25.59
C VAL A 151 1.93 7.05 -24.23
N ALA A 152 2.69 6.78 -23.16
CA ALA A 152 2.23 6.84 -21.78
C ALA A 152 3.04 7.88 -20.99
N GLU A 153 2.41 8.56 -20.04
CA GLU A 153 3.08 9.53 -19.16
C GLU A 153 4.08 8.87 -18.20
N TYR A 154 5.11 9.62 -17.82
CA TYR A 154 6.26 9.18 -17.03
C TYR A 154 6.94 7.95 -17.65
N TRP A 155 7.04 6.85 -16.90
CA TRP A 155 7.79 5.65 -17.22
C TRP A 155 7.14 4.42 -16.57
N LEU A 156 7.35 3.26 -17.20
CA LEU A 156 6.96 1.93 -16.72
C LEU A 156 8.24 1.10 -16.56
N ARG A 157 8.68 0.95 -15.31
CA ARG A 157 9.97 0.29 -14.96
C ARG A 157 9.78 -1.06 -14.27
N ARG A 158 8.56 -1.44 -13.90
CA ARG A 158 8.23 -2.71 -13.24
C ARG A 158 7.20 -3.48 -14.04
N TYR A 159 7.27 -4.82 -13.95
CA TYR A 159 6.23 -5.69 -14.49
C TYR A 159 4.86 -5.39 -13.84
N SER A 160 4.85 -4.99 -12.55
CA SER A 160 3.64 -4.60 -11.81
C SER A 160 3.01 -3.27 -12.24
N ASP A 161 3.66 -2.48 -13.09
CA ASP A 161 3.04 -1.26 -13.67
C ASP A 161 1.93 -1.60 -14.67
N VAL A 162 1.95 -2.84 -15.21
CA VAL A 162 0.93 -3.33 -16.13
C VAL A 162 -0.12 -4.13 -15.34
N ILE A 163 -1.36 -3.64 -15.38
CA ILE A 163 -2.47 -4.13 -14.57
C ILE A 163 -3.24 -5.25 -15.31
N PRO A 164 -3.63 -6.35 -14.64
CA PRO A 164 -4.29 -7.49 -15.27
C PRO A 164 -5.79 -7.28 -15.49
N ARG A 165 -6.49 -8.36 -15.91
CA ARG A 165 -7.95 -8.44 -16.07
C ARG A 165 -8.62 -7.39 -16.98
N PRO A 166 -8.04 -7.01 -18.14
CA PRO A 166 -8.80 -6.33 -19.19
C PRO A 166 -9.98 -7.20 -19.63
N TYR A 167 -11.07 -6.56 -20.04
CA TYR A 167 -12.35 -7.21 -20.29
C TYR A 167 -13.08 -6.60 -21.48
N VAL A 168 -13.88 -7.41 -22.17
CA VAL A 168 -14.69 -6.95 -23.31
C VAL A 168 -16.14 -6.71 -22.90
N VAL A 169 -16.73 -5.69 -23.51
CA VAL A 169 -18.17 -5.41 -23.49
C VAL A 169 -18.70 -5.61 -24.90
N VAL A 170 -19.78 -6.39 -25.01
CA VAL A 170 -20.58 -6.57 -26.22
C VAL A 170 -22.00 -6.16 -25.87
N ASP A 171 -22.64 -5.36 -26.72
CA ASP A 171 -23.93 -4.77 -26.38
C ASP A 171 -25.02 -5.84 -26.24
N GLY A 172 -25.81 -5.75 -25.16
CA GLY A 172 -26.88 -6.69 -24.84
C GLY A 172 -26.45 -7.96 -24.08
N VAL A 173 -25.18 -8.13 -23.69
CA VAL A 173 -24.71 -9.28 -22.89
C VAL A 173 -23.77 -8.87 -21.74
N PRO A 174 -23.61 -9.71 -20.69
CA PRO A 174 -22.70 -9.42 -19.59
C PRO A 174 -21.23 -9.27 -20.04
N PRO A 175 -20.48 -8.28 -19.52
CA PRO A 175 -19.06 -8.11 -19.82
C PRO A 175 -18.20 -9.29 -19.35
N ALA A 176 -17.16 -9.61 -20.13
CA ALA A 176 -16.34 -10.82 -19.93
C ALA A 176 -14.84 -10.49 -19.90
N VAL A 177 -14.14 -10.95 -18.86
CA VAL A 177 -12.67 -10.84 -18.74
C VAL A 177 -11.97 -11.64 -19.84
N LEU A 178 -10.83 -11.16 -20.33
CA LEU A 178 -9.96 -11.94 -21.22
C LEU A 178 -9.28 -13.05 -20.40
N ARG A 179 -9.65 -14.32 -20.63
CA ARG A 179 -9.18 -15.47 -19.83
C ARG A 179 -7.66 -15.64 -19.84
N TYR A 180 -6.97 -15.18 -20.89
CA TYR A 180 -5.51 -15.19 -20.93
C TYR A 180 -4.89 -14.21 -19.92
N ASN A 181 -5.59 -13.12 -19.60
CA ASN A 181 -5.12 -12.04 -18.72
C ASN A 181 -5.73 -12.09 -17.30
N ASP A 182 -6.58 -13.07 -17.00
CA ASP A 182 -7.07 -13.30 -15.63
C ASP A 182 -5.99 -14.06 -14.83
N THR A 183 -5.09 -13.29 -14.22
CA THR A 183 -3.89 -13.77 -13.51
C THR A 183 -3.26 -12.63 -12.70
N ASP A 184 -2.60 -12.95 -11.59
CA ASP A 184 -1.68 -12.04 -10.89
C ASP A 184 -0.20 -12.34 -11.21
N ASP A 185 0.06 -13.17 -12.22
CA ASP A 185 1.39 -13.38 -12.82
C ASP A 185 1.57 -12.46 -14.03
N GLU A 186 2.31 -11.36 -13.82
CA GLU A 186 2.63 -10.36 -14.85
C GLU A 186 3.40 -10.93 -16.05
N LEU A 187 4.17 -12.02 -15.90
CA LEU A 187 4.99 -12.59 -16.99
C LEU A 187 4.16 -13.16 -18.14
N ARG A 188 2.87 -13.45 -17.92
CA ARG A 188 1.95 -13.91 -18.96
C ARG A 188 1.60 -12.80 -19.95
N TYR A 189 1.48 -11.55 -19.49
CA TYR A 189 0.93 -10.46 -20.30
C TYR A 189 1.89 -9.29 -20.54
N VAL A 190 2.96 -9.13 -19.77
CA VAL A 190 4.07 -8.24 -20.16
C VAL A 190 4.97 -8.99 -21.14
N GLU A 191 5.21 -8.42 -22.32
CA GLU A 191 6.07 -9.00 -23.37
C GLU A 191 7.53 -8.54 -23.23
N SER A 192 7.76 -7.27 -22.87
CA SER A 192 9.10 -6.71 -22.61
C SER A 192 9.04 -5.42 -21.79
N LEU A 193 10.17 -5.10 -21.14
CA LEU A 193 10.50 -3.78 -20.60
C LEU A 193 11.87 -3.35 -21.15
N PRO A 194 12.15 -2.04 -21.33
CA PRO A 194 13.37 -1.56 -21.96
C PRO A 194 14.61 -1.73 -21.05
N ALA A 195 15.81 -1.59 -21.64
CA ALA A 195 17.07 -1.94 -20.97
C ALA A 195 17.35 -1.12 -19.68
N ASP A 196 16.90 0.13 -19.62
CA ASP A 196 16.97 1.01 -18.43
C ASP A 196 16.16 0.51 -17.22
N ALA A 197 15.21 -0.41 -17.46
CA ALA A 197 14.44 -1.09 -16.44
C ALA A 197 15.04 -2.46 -16.04
N GLN A 198 15.97 -3.03 -16.81
CA GLN A 198 16.53 -4.38 -16.58
C GLN A 198 17.65 -4.42 -15.53
N ASN A 199 17.54 -3.60 -14.47
CA ASN A 199 18.45 -3.64 -13.33
C ASN A 199 18.15 -4.86 -12.47
N ASN A 200 19.11 -5.75 -12.21
CA ASN A 200 18.91 -6.97 -11.42
C ASN A 200 19.59 -6.95 -10.04
N SER A 201 20.04 -5.78 -9.55
CA SER A 201 20.74 -5.65 -8.26
C SER A 201 19.87 -6.09 -7.07
N PRO A 202 20.45 -6.77 -6.05
CA PRO A 202 19.71 -7.49 -5.01
C PRO A 202 19.03 -6.61 -3.95
N GLY A 203 19.27 -5.29 -3.94
CA GLY A 203 18.75 -4.36 -2.96
C GLY A 203 19.78 -3.29 -2.60
N ASN A 204 19.60 -2.69 -1.43
CA ASN A 204 20.59 -1.85 -0.74
C ASN A 204 21.45 -2.69 0.22
N ALA A 205 20.96 -3.85 0.66
CA ALA A 205 21.60 -4.73 1.63
C ALA A 205 23.01 -5.20 1.18
N PRO A 206 24.06 -4.91 1.95
CA PRO A 206 25.41 -5.36 1.64
C PRO A 206 25.58 -6.86 1.98
N PRO A 207 26.67 -7.52 1.51
CA PRO A 207 27.03 -8.88 1.92
C PRO A 207 27.22 -8.98 3.43
N VAL A 208 26.72 -10.07 4.04
CA VAL A 208 26.70 -10.25 5.49
C VAL A 208 27.42 -11.54 5.89
N ALA A 209 28.49 -11.42 6.68
CA ALA A 209 29.01 -12.55 7.46
C ALA A 209 28.07 -12.85 8.63
N ALA A 210 27.76 -14.13 8.88
CA ALA A 210 26.88 -14.53 9.96
C ALA A 210 27.48 -14.19 11.34
N ARG A 211 26.72 -13.53 12.21
CA ARG A 211 27.12 -13.16 13.58
C ARG A 211 26.10 -13.66 14.60
N PRO A 212 26.13 -14.96 14.98
CA PRO A 212 25.14 -15.54 15.87
C PRO A 212 25.25 -14.99 17.29
N ASP A 213 24.14 -14.51 17.85
CA ASP A 213 24.03 -14.10 19.25
C ASP A 213 22.75 -14.67 19.88
N ALA A 214 22.90 -15.70 20.71
CA ALA A 214 21.80 -16.31 21.47
C ALA A 214 21.22 -15.38 22.55
N GLY A 215 21.94 -14.31 22.91
CA GLY A 215 21.49 -13.25 23.79
C GLY A 215 20.76 -12.10 23.09
N ARG A 216 20.83 -11.94 21.75
CA ARG A 216 20.14 -10.83 21.06
C ARG A 216 18.64 -11.10 20.99
N ALA A 217 17.84 -10.28 21.68
CA ALA A 217 16.39 -10.24 21.53
C ALA A 217 15.98 -9.49 20.24
N LEU A 218 14.72 -9.65 19.82
CA LEU A 218 14.10 -8.78 18.81
C LEU A 218 12.76 -8.19 19.31
N PRO A 219 12.50 -6.87 19.17
CA PRO A 219 13.50 -5.82 19.02
C PRO A 219 14.62 -5.88 20.06
N SER A 220 15.78 -5.32 19.72
CA SER A 220 16.96 -5.22 20.57
C SER A 220 16.65 -4.39 21.82
N VAL A 221 17.04 -4.91 22.98
CA VAL A 221 16.69 -4.34 24.28
C VAL A 221 17.61 -3.18 24.65
N LYS A 222 17.11 -2.23 25.45
CA LYS A 222 17.88 -1.05 25.89
C LYS A 222 19.19 -1.41 26.61
N ARG A 223 19.21 -2.50 27.40
CA ARG A 223 20.42 -3.12 27.94
C ARG A 223 20.18 -4.54 28.42
N GLN A 224 21.23 -5.36 28.41
CA GLN A 224 21.22 -6.72 28.96
C GLN A 224 22.55 -7.07 29.63
N ARG A 225 22.49 -7.99 30.60
CA ARG A 225 23.65 -8.53 31.32
C ARG A 225 23.51 -10.04 31.48
N MET A 226 24.48 -10.77 30.95
CA MET A 226 24.55 -12.23 31.07
C MET A 226 24.69 -12.66 32.54
N LEU A 227 24.09 -13.81 32.87
CA LEU A 227 24.16 -14.46 34.19
C LEU A 227 24.69 -15.90 34.02
N GLY A 228 24.99 -16.58 35.13
CA GLY A 228 25.43 -17.97 35.10
C GLY A 228 24.27 -18.95 34.83
N GLY A 229 24.46 -19.86 33.87
CA GLY A 229 23.54 -20.93 33.54
C GLY A 229 22.62 -20.64 32.35
N THR A 230 21.64 -21.53 32.14
CA THR A 230 20.71 -21.51 31.00
C THR A 230 19.30 -21.90 31.43
N LEU A 231 18.30 -21.58 30.61
CA LEU A 231 16.91 -22.02 30.77
C LEU A 231 16.47 -22.81 29.53
N GLU A 232 15.99 -24.04 29.69
CA GLU A 232 15.30 -24.76 28.62
C GLU A 232 13.87 -24.24 28.45
N LEU A 233 13.62 -23.47 27.39
CA LEU A 233 12.29 -23.01 27.04
C LEU A 233 11.66 -23.94 25.99
N ARG A 234 11.05 -25.02 26.45
CA ARG A 234 10.26 -25.95 25.61
C ARG A 234 8.75 -25.77 25.74
N GLY A 235 8.31 -25.01 26.74
CA GLY A 235 6.94 -24.67 27.05
C GLY A 235 6.93 -23.56 28.09
N VAL A 236 5.78 -22.93 28.33
CA VAL A 236 5.61 -21.92 29.38
C VAL A 236 4.42 -22.20 30.27
N ASP A 237 4.55 -21.89 31.56
CA ASP A 237 3.42 -21.71 32.47
C ASP A 237 3.37 -20.26 32.94
N LEU A 238 2.28 -19.56 32.65
CA LEU A 238 2.18 -18.10 32.76
C LEU A 238 1.38 -17.70 34.01
N THR A 239 2.06 -17.13 35.00
CA THR A 239 1.47 -16.57 36.24
C THR A 239 1.61 -15.05 36.23
N LEU A 240 0.65 -14.38 35.60
CA LEU A 240 0.69 -12.93 35.31
C LEU A 240 -0.62 -12.26 35.82
N PRO A 241 -0.81 -12.15 37.15
CA PRO A 241 -2.13 -11.89 37.74
C PRO A 241 -2.72 -10.51 37.43
N GLU A 242 -1.91 -9.52 37.08
CA GLU A 242 -2.39 -8.21 36.66
C GLU A 242 -2.90 -8.18 35.20
N LEU A 243 -2.60 -9.20 34.37
CA LEU A 243 -3.11 -9.28 32.99
C LEU A 243 -4.51 -9.90 32.94
N PRO A 244 -5.46 -9.32 32.18
CA PRO A 244 -6.71 -9.97 31.80
C PRO A 244 -6.47 -11.36 31.16
N SER A 245 -7.40 -12.29 31.40
CA SER A 245 -7.31 -13.68 30.92
C SER A 245 -7.14 -13.80 29.40
N ALA A 246 -7.73 -12.89 28.62
CA ALA A 246 -7.59 -12.83 27.17
C ALA A 246 -6.17 -12.43 26.71
N GLN A 247 -5.50 -11.53 27.43
CA GLN A 247 -4.10 -11.17 27.16
C GLN A 247 -3.14 -12.32 27.50
N VAL A 248 -3.43 -13.07 28.58
CA VAL A 248 -2.69 -14.31 28.90
C VAL A 248 -2.99 -15.42 27.88
N ALA A 249 -4.20 -15.46 27.32
CA ALA A 249 -4.56 -16.38 26.24
C ALA A 249 -3.79 -16.06 24.94
N ALA A 250 -3.67 -14.79 24.55
CA ALA A 250 -2.87 -14.37 23.40
C ALA A 250 -1.38 -14.77 23.52
N LEU A 251 -0.80 -14.68 24.73
CA LEU A 251 0.56 -15.17 24.99
C LEU A 251 0.67 -16.71 24.89
N ARG A 252 -0.35 -17.46 25.33
CA ARG A 252 -0.42 -18.92 25.19
C ARG A 252 -0.62 -19.35 23.73
N GLU A 253 -1.42 -18.61 22.98
CA GLU A 253 -1.62 -18.79 21.53
C GLU A 253 -0.31 -18.57 20.77
N ARG A 254 0.42 -17.49 21.06
CA ARG A 254 1.77 -17.25 20.52
C ARG A 254 2.74 -18.38 20.87
N ALA A 255 2.73 -18.87 22.11
CA ALA A 255 3.57 -20.01 22.52
C ALA A 255 3.24 -21.30 21.72
N GLY A 256 1.95 -21.57 21.48
CA GLY A 256 1.50 -22.68 20.63
C GLY A 256 2.00 -22.56 19.18
N THR A 257 1.80 -21.39 18.56
CA THR A 257 2.30 -21.09 17.21
C THR A 257 3.83 -21.27 17.12
N LEU A 258 4.58 -20.81 18.12
CA LEU A 258 6.04 -20.98 18.20
C LEU A 258 6.48 -22.45 18.40
N GLY A 259 5.59 -23.36 18.78
CA GLY A 259 5.93 -24.75 19.08
C GLY A 259 6.55 -24.93 20.47
N LEU A 260 6.02 -24.24 21.47
CA LEU A 260 6.42 -24.36 22.87
C LEU A 260 5.43 -25.29 23.61
N ASP A 261 5.38 -26.55 23.17
CA ASP A 261 4.43 -27.59 23.60
C ASP A 261 5.00 -28.61 24.60
N GLY A 262 6.30 -28.56 24.88
CA GLY A 262 7.02 -29.46 25.79
C GLY A 262 7.00 -29.04 27.26
N ALA A 263 8.06 -29.41 27.99
CA ALA A 263 8.21 -29.13 29.42
C ALA A 263 8.11 -27.62 29.71
N ARG A 264 7.22 -27.25 30.64
CA ARG A 264 6.86 -25.85 30.90
C ARG A 264 7.82 -25.19 31.89
N ALA A 265 8.50 -24.15 31.44
CA ALA A 265 9.21 -23.23 32.31
C ALA A 265 8.21 -22.30 33.04
N PRO A 266 8.31 -22.11 34.36
CA PRO A 266 7.56 -21.08 35.07
C PRO A 266 7.94 -19.68 34.57
N VAL A 267 6.95 -18.88 34.20
CA VAL A 267 7.11 -17.46 33.85
C VAL A 267 6.11 -16.66 34.67
N TRP A 268 6.61 -15.82 35.56
CA TRP A 268 5.76 -15.01 36.45
C TRP A 268 6.20 -13.54 36.43
N GLY A 269 5.33 -12.64 36.86
CA GLY A 269 5.67 -11.22 36.89
C GLY A 269 4.62 -10.37 37.56
N VAL A 270 4.98 -9.10 37.77
CA VAL A 270 4.18 -8.11 38.50
C VAL A 270 4.31 -6.70 37.91
N VAL A 271 3.28 -5.88 38.09
CA VAL A 271 3.29 -4.45 37.77
C VAL A 271 3.83 -3.67 38.98
N ALA A 272 5.09 -3.26 38.90
CA ALA A 272 5.83 -2.65 40.00
C ALA A 272 6.71 -1.46 39.52
N PRO A 273 6.12 -0.40 38.94
CA PRO A 273 6.86 0.72 38.33
C PRO A 273 7.92 1.37 39.23
N ARG A 274 7.68 1.41 40.55
CA ARG A 274 8.62 1.98 41.54
C ARG A 274 9.89 1.13 41.78
N ARG A 275 9.99 -0.08 41.22
CA ARG A 275 11.18 -0.95 41.30
C ARG A 275 12.07 -0.88 40.05
N LEU A 276 11.57 -0.29 38.97
CA LEU A 276 12.35 -0.08 37.75
C LEU A 276 13.30 1.12 37.93
N PRO A 277 14.47 1.12 37.27
CA PRO A 277 15.31 2.31 37.19
C PRO A 277 14.58 3.42 36.44
N ALA A 278 14.85 4.68 36.81
CA ALA A 278 14.11 5.83 36.31
C ALA A 278 14.10 5.96 34.77
N ASP A 279 15.13 5.46 34.09
CA ASP A 279 15.27 5.55 32.63
C ASP A 279 14.46 4.51 31.83
N ILE A 280 13.86 3.52 32.51
CA ILE A 280 12.88 2.57 31.94
C ILE A 280 11.56 2.54 32.73
N ALA A 281 11.39 3.41 33.73
CA ALA A 281 10.14 3.60 34.48
C ALA A 281 9.12 4.43 33.66
N THR A 282 8.76 3.93 32.48
CA THR A 282 7.93 4.57 31.45
C THR A 282 6.94 3.56 30.85
N PRO A 283 5.80 3.96 30.25
CA PRO A 283 4.83 3.02 29.68
C PRO A 283 5.44 1.98 28.73
N GLY A 284 5.07 0.71 28.90
CA GLY A 284 5.68 -0.42 28.19
C GLY A 284 7.08 -0.84 28.66
N GLY A 285 7.69 -0.15 29.65
CA GLY A 285 9.00 -0.50 30.21
C GLY A 285 8.96 -1.68 31.19
N TYR A 286 10.04 -2.47 31.22
CA TYR A 286 10.14 -3.69 32.04
C TYR A 286 11.59 -4.09 32.35
N ARG A 287 11.73 -4.90 33.40
CA ARG A 287 12.91 -5.70 33.74
C ARG A 287 12.54 -7.18 33.64
N LEU A 288 13.30 -7.96 32.88
CA LEU A 288 13.13 -9.40 32.71
C LEU A 288 14.38 -10.12 33.24
N ALA A 289 14.21 -11.02 34.20
CA ALA A 289 15.27 -11.88 34.74
C ALA A 289 15.02 -13.33 34.32
N ILE A 290 15.90 -13.87 33.48
CA ILE A 290 15.90 -15.28 33.04
C ILE A 290 16.93 -16.04 33.85
N GLY A 291 16.54 -17.17 34.46
CA GLY A 291 17.45 -18.04 35.19
C GLY A 291 17.08 -19.52 35.10
N PRO A 292 17.89 -20.44 35.68
CA PRO A 292 17.78 -21.88 35.41
C PRO A 292 16.51 -22.61 35.88
N ARG A 293 15.53 -21.88 36.45
CA ARG A 293 14.24 -22.43 36.92
C ARG A 293 13.02 -21.67 36.40
N GLY A 294 13.20 -20.75 35.44
CA GLY A 294 12.13 -19.93 34.88
C GLY A 294 12.52 -18.46 34.69
N ALA A 295 11.53 -17.62 34.44
CA ALA A 295 11.70 -16.18 34.21
C ALA A 295 10.78 -15.33 35.09
N PHE A 296 11.31 -14.21 35.59
CA PHE A 296 10.57 -13.21 36.37
C PHE A 296 10.54 -11.86 35.66
N ILE A 297 9.39 -11.19 35.66
CA ILE A 297 9.21 -9.86 35.04
C ILE A 297 8.72 -8.84 36.08
N GLU A 298 9.41 -7.71 36.20
CA GLU A 298 8.89 -6.50 36.84
C GLU A 298 8.56 -5.47 35.76
N ALA A 299 7.36 -4.91 35.76
CA ALA A 299 6.90 -4.02 34.69
C ALA A 299 6.40 -2.66 35.20
N TYR A 300 6.44 -1.64 34.34
CA TYR A 300 5.82 -0.35 34.61
C TYR A 300 4.29 -0.43 34.58
N ASP A 301 3.76 -1.16 33.60
CA ASP A 301 2.34 -1.37 33.36
C ASP A 301 2.09 -2.78 32.77
N ARG A 302 0.83 -3.07 32.42
CA ARG A 302 0.43 -4.33 31.77
C ARG A 302 1.11 -4.55 30.41
N ALA A 303 1.43 -3.48 29.67
CA ALA A 303 2.07 -3.60 28.36
C ALA A 303 3.53 -4.04 28.53
N GLY A 304 4.27 -3.46 29.48
CA GLY A 304 5.62 -3.90 29.82
C GLY A 304 5.66 -5.35 30.30
N LEU A 305 4.66 -5.78 31.10
CA LEU A 305 4.55 -7.16 31.57
C LEU A 305 4.36 -8.14 30.40
N TYR A 306 3.54 -7.78 29.42
CA TYR A 306 3.33 -8.55 28.19
C TYR A 306 4.57 -8.51 27.26
N TYR A 307 5.20 -7.34 27.06
CA TYR A 307 6.40 -7.20 26.25
C TYR A 307 7.62 -7.95 26.81
N GLY A 308 7.73 -8.10 28.13
CA GLY A 308 8.73 -8.97 28.75
C GLY A 308 8.58 -10.44 28.35
N VAL A 309 7.34 -10.95 28.24
CA VAL A 309 7.09 -12.31 27.73
C VAL A 309 7.38 -12.37 26.22
N GLN A 310 7.05 -11.34 25.44
CA GLN A 310 7.41 -11.30 24.02
C GLN A 310 8.94 -11.25 23.79
N THR A 311 9.73 -10.66 24.70
CA THR A 311 11.20 -10.74 24.68
C THR A 311 11.70 -12.15 24.99
N LEU A 312 11.09 -12.85 25.95
CA LEU A 312 11.40 -14.27 26.20
C LEU A 312 11.08 -15.14 24.96
N PHE A 313 9.98 -14.85 24.26
CA PHE A 313 9.61 -15.52 23.00
C PHE A 313 10.45 -15.09 21.79
N SER A 314 11.01 -13.88 21.76
CA SER A 314 11.91 -13.48 20.69
C SER A 314 13.28 -14.13 20.86
N LEU A 315 13.81 -14.23 22.08
CA LEU A 315 15.07 -14.93 22.37
C LEU A 315 15.05 -16.43 21.98
N ALA A 316 13.92 -17.11 22.16
CA ALA A 316 13.80 -18.54 21.87
C ALA A 316 13.74 -18.85 20.37
N PRO A 317 14.27 -19.99 19.89
CA PRO A 317 14.04 -20.48 18.53
C PRO A 317 12.64 -21.07 18.36
N ALA A 318 12.21 -21.26 17.11
CA ALA A 318 11.01 -22.03 16.78
C ALA A 318 11.18 -23.50 17.23
N GLY A 319 10.17 -24.07 17.91
CA GLY A 319 10.28 -25.37 18.59
C GLY A 319 10.97 -25.33 19.97
N GLY A 320 11.31 -24.14 20.45
CA GLY A 320 11.94 -23.93 21.75
C GLY A 320 13.40 -24.41 21.83
N GLY A 321 14.05 -24.13 22.95
CA GLY A 321 15.45 -24.50 23.16
C GLY A 321 16.12 -23.79 24.33
N THR A 322 17.44 -23.93 24.38
CA THR A 322 18.31 -23.37 25.41
C THR A 322 18.42 -21.85 25.29
N LEU A 323 18.01 -21.13 26.33
CA LEU A 323 18.23 -19.70 26.51
C LEU A 323 19.42 -19.45 27.45
N PRO A 324 20.21 -18.39 27.26
CA PRO A 324 21.15 -17.94 28.29
C PRO A 324 20.37 -17.39 29.51
N ALA A 325 20.88 -17.63 30.73
CA ALA A 325 20.44 -16.85 31.88
C ALA A 325 20.92 -15.40 31.72
N MET A 326 20.04 -14.43 31.95
CA MET A 326 20.32 -13.01 31.72
C MET A 326 19.39 -12.09 32.53
N LEU A 327 19.83 -10.86 32.74
CA LEU A 327 19.01 -9.74 33.18
C LEU A 327 18.86 -8.75 32.02
N VAL A 328 17.62 -8.46 31.62
CA VAL A 328 17.24 -7.46 30.62
C VAL A 328 16.56 -6.30 31.33
N GLU A 329 16.87 -5.07 30.93
CA GLU A 329 16.14 -3.86 31.32
C GLU A 329 15.88 -3.03 30.06
N ASP A 330 14.60 -2.74 29.79
CA ASP A 330 14.16 -2.33 28.46
C ASP A 330 12.91 -1.42 28.51
N ALA A 331 12.79 -0.54 27.50
CA ALA A 331 11.66 0.36 27.31
C ALA A 331 11.63 0.89 25.86
N PRO A 332 10.46 1.20 25.30
CA PRO A 332 10.36 1.74 23.95
C PRO A 332 10.92 3.16 23.87
N ARG A 333 11.65 3.50 22.79
CA ARG A 333 12.05 4.89 22.49
C ARG A 333 10.87 5.77 22.06
N PHE A 334 9.83 5.19 21.44
CA PHE A 334 8.69 5.91 20.87
C PHE A 334 7.34 5.41 21.40
N VAL A 335 6.38 6.32 21.53
CA VAL A 335 5.00 6.01 21.93
C VAL A 335 4.22 5.39 20.78
N HIS A 336 4.40 5.91 19.56
CA HIS A 336 3.76 5.41 18.34
C HIS A 336 4.72 4.52 17.55
N ARG A 337 4.42 3.22 17.46
CA ARG A 337 5.21 2.24 16.70
C ARG A 337 4.27 1.51 15.75
N GLY A 338 4.10 2.07 14.56
CA GLY A 338 2.94 1.82 13.73
C GLY A 338 3.15 0.98 12.47
N MET A 339 2.07 0.36 12.03
CA MET A 339 1.91 -0.19 10.69
C MET A 339 0.57 0.26 10.13
N HIS A 340 0.57 0.78 8.90
CA HIS A 340 -0.61 1.19 8.14
C HIS A 340 -0.93 0.14 7.06
N VAL A 341 -2.21 -0.19 6.90
CA VAL A 341 -2.72 -1.06 5.82
C VAL A 341 -3.88 -0.39 5.10
N ASP A 342 -3.72 -0.25 3.78
CA ASP A 342 -4.77 0.09 2.84
C ASP A 342 -5.68 -1.11 2.60
N LEU A 343 -6.96 -0.93 2.94
CA LEU A 343 -8.04 -1.85 2.60
C LEU A 343 -8.86 -1.34 1.40
N ALA A 344 -8.80 -0.04 1.11
CA ALA A 344 -9.64 0.65 0.13
C ALA A 344 -9.30 0.28 -1.31
N ARG A 345 -8.04 0.44 -1.74
CA ARG A 345 -7.59 0.16 -3.10
C ARG A 345 -7.80 -1.32 -3.45
N ASN A 346 -7.38 -2.21 -2.56
CA ASN A 346 -7.74 -3.62 -2.59
C ASN A 346 -7.96 -4.14 -1.16
N PHE A 347 -9.08 -4.80 -0.90
CA PHE A 347 -9.43 -5.34 0.41
C PHE A 347 -8.44 -6.41 0.91
N LYS A 348 -8.46 -6.69 2.22
CA LYS A 348 -7.69 -7.74 2.93
C LYS A 348 -8.56 -8.37 3.99
N HIS A 349 -8.51 -9.69 4.14
CA HIS A 349 -9.47 -10.40 4.98
C HIS A 349 -9.14 -10.28 6.48
N PRO A 350 -10.15 -10.34 7.39
CA PRO A 350 -9.94 -10.26 8.84
C PRO A 350 -8.91 -11.27 9.39
N ALA A 351 -8.82 -12.46 8.79
CA ALA A 351 -7.82 -13.46 9.18
C ALA A 351 -6.37 -13.02 8.93
N THR A 352 -6.12 -12.24 7.87
CA THR A 352 -4.80 -11.72 7.51
C THR A 352 -4.47 -10.48 8.35
N LEU A 353 -5.45 -9.63 8.64
CA LEU A 353 -5.29 -8.55 9.62
C LEU A 353 -4.97 -9.09 11.02
N ARG A 354 -5.57 -10.22 11.44
CA ARG A 354 -5.20 -10.93 12.68
C ARG A 354 -3.74 -11.38 12.65
N ARG A 355 -3.30 -12.11 11.62
CA ARG A 355 -1.90 -12.55 11.47
C ARG A 355 -0.91 -11.38 11.50
N LEU A 356 -1.29 -10.21 10.97
CA LEU A 356 -0.52 -8.97 11.09
C LEU A 356 -0.41 -8.49 12.55
N ILE A 357 -1.54 -8.37 13.25
CA ILE A 357 -1.61 -7.99 14.67
C ILE A 357 -0.75 -8.96 15.52
N ASP A 358 -0.75 -10.26 15.23
CA ASP A 358 0.09 -11.24 15.92
C ASP A 358 1.59 -10.93 15.81
N GLN A 359 2.08 -10.58 14.61
CA GLN A 359 3.51 -10.25 14.45
C GLN A 359 3.82 -8.84 14.98
N MET A 360 2.91 -7.87 14.81
CA MET A 360 3.05 -6.55 15.41
C MET A 360 3.22 -6.66 16.93
N SER A 361 2.37 -7.45 17.58
CA SER A 361 2.41 -7.71 19.02
C SER A 361 3.70 -8.42 19.45
N ALA A 362 4.11 -9.45 18.70
CA ALA A 362 5.35 -10.18 18.96
C ALA A 362 6.60 -9.29 18.88
N TYR A 363 6.63 -8.36 17.92
CA TYR A 363 7.73 -7.41 17.74
C TYR A 363 7.44 -6.02 18.32
N LYS A 364 6.49 -5.93 19.27
CA LYS A 364 6.18 -4.75 20.10
C LYS A 364 5.70 -3.48 19.35
N LEU A 365 5.27 -3.59 18.10
CA LEU A 365 4.49 -2.56 17.39
C LEU A 365 3.09 -2.45 18.02
N ASN A 366 2.57 -1.23 18.21
CA ASN A 366 1.39 -0.97 19.04
C ASN A 366 0.31 -0.09 18.38
N ARG A 367 0.40 0.17 17.08
CA ARG A 367 -0.51 1.04 16.32
C ARG A 367 -0.82 0.42 14.96
N LEU A 368 -2.05 -0.06 14.75
CA LEU A 368 -2.52 -0.52 13.45
C LEU A 368 -3.41 0.57 12.84
N HIS A 369 -2.88 1.29 11.86
CA HIS A 369 -3.60 2.29 11.11
C HIS A 369 -4.36 1.59 9.97
N LEU A 370 -5.69 1.65 9.99
CA LEU A 370 -6.54 1.02 8.98
C LEU A 370 -7.17 2.09 8.10
N HIS A 371 -6.71 2.16 6.87
CA HIS A 371 -7.26 3.02 5.83
C HIS A 371 -8.46 2.32 5.19
N LEU A 372 -9.66 2.76 5.62
CA LEU A 372 -10.94 2.06 5.41
C LEU A 372 -11.77 2.64 4.25
N SER A 373 -11.36 3.76 3.66
CA SER A 373 -12.02 4.34 2.48
C SER A 373 -11.08 5.19 1.64
N ASP A 374 -11.13 5.00 0.33
CA ASP A 374 -10.47 5.82 -0.69
C ASP A 374 -11.38 5.92 -1.93
N ASP A 375 -10.82 6.27 -3.09
CA ASP A 375 -11.56 6.42 -4.33
C ASP A 375 -12.06 5.08 -4.92
N GLU A 376 -11.27 4.01 -4.83
CA GLU A 376 -11.60 2.68 -5.37
C GLU A 376 -12.46 1.81 -4.43
N GLY A 377 -12.73 2.24 -3.19
CA GLY A 377 -13.39 1.37 -2.24
C GLY A 377 -13.69 1.94 -0.86
N TRP A 378 -14.84 1.55 -0.31
CA TRP A 378 -15.24 1.76 1.08
C TRP A 378 -15.36 0.42 1.81
N ARG A 379 -14.78 0.29 3.01
CA ARG A 379 -14.42 -1.01 3.60
C ARG A 379 -14.94 -1.27 5.02
N ILE A 380 -15.91 -0.49 5.51
CA ILE A 380 -16.53 -0.71 6.83
C ILE A 380 -18.06 -0.50 6.80
N GLU A 381 -18.81 -1.42 7.38
CA GLU A 381 -20.27 -1.32 7.48
C GLU A 381 -20.70 -0.12 8.35
N ILE A 382 -21.48 0.82 7.82
CA ILE A 382 -22.04 1.95 8.58
C ILE A 382 -23.57 1.81 8.70
N PRO A 383 -24.11 1.41 9.87
CA PRO A 383 -25.55 1.22 10.07
C PRO A 383 -26.38 2.43 9.64
N GLY A 384 -27.28 2.25 8.67
CA GLY A 384 -28.14 3.31 8.12
C GLY A 384 -27.59 4.08 6.91
N LEU A 385 -26.32 3.86 6.54
CA LEU A 385 -25.72 4.25 5.26
C LEU A 385 -25.29 3.00 4.44
N PRO A 386 -26.21 2.05 4.17
CA PRO A 386 -25.85 0.76 3.55
C PRO A 386 -25.25 0.91 2.15
N GLU A 387 -25.56 2.00 1.44
CA GLU A 387 -25.01 2.27 0.10
C GLU A 387 -23.47 2.28 0.08
N LEU A 388 -22.81 2.63 1.19
CA LEU A 388 -21.36 2.59 1.33
C LEU A 388 -20.77 1.19 1.15
N THR A 389 -21.51 0.13 1.49
CA THR A 389 -21.08 -1.27 1.35
C THR A 389 -21.84 -2.05 0.26
N ASP A 390 -23.02 -1.57 -0.13
CA ASP A 390 -23.76 -2.12 -1.28
C ASP A 390 -23.15 -1.65 -2.60
N VAL A 391 -22.73 -0.39 -2.69
CA VAL A 391 -22.08 0.22 -3.86
C VAL A 391 -20.58 0.40 -3.61
N GLY A 392 -20.20 1.15 -2.57
CA GLY A 392 -18.82 1.58 -2.34
C GLY A 392 -17.80 0.46 -2.07
N ALA A 393 -18.23 -0.71 -1.58
CA ALA A 393 -17.34 -1.85 -1.34
C ALA A 393 -17.06 -2.73 -2.58
N ARG A 394 -17.67 -2.43 -3.74
CA ARG A 394 -17.70 -3.33 -4.90
C ARG A 394 -17.33 -2.61 -6.19
N ARG A 395 -16.56 -3.27 -7.06
CA ARG A 395 -16.18 -2.74 -8.37
C ARG A 395 -16.70 -3.59 -9.51
N CYS A 396 -17.56 -3.03 -10.36
CA CYS A 396 -18.15 -3.77 -11.48
C CYS A 396 -18.43 -2.85 -12.68
N HIS A 397 -18.65 -3.43 -13.86
CA HIS A 397 -18.96 -2.66 -15.06
C HIS A 397 -20.40 -2.14 -15.00
N ASP A 398 -20.58 -1.02 -14.29
CA ASP A 398 -21.80 -0.22 -14.25
C ASP A 398 -21.46 1.23 -14.64
N PRO A 399 -21.62 1.62 -15.91
CA PRO A 399 -21.40 2.99 -16.36
C PRO A 399 -22.30 4.06 -15.70
N SER A 400 -23.34 3.66 -14.94
CA SER A 400 -24.16 4.58 -14.15
C SER A 400 -23.66 4.78 -12.71
N GLU A 401 -22.78 3.88 -12.25
CA GLU A 401 -22.30 3.73 -10.88
C GLU A 401 -23.44 3.76 -9.83
N THR A 402 -24.51 2.98 -10.08
CA THR A 402 -25.65 2.85 -9.16
C THR A 402 -25.63 1.58 -8.32
N ARG A 403 -24.88 0.55 -8.74
CA ARG A 403 -24.81 -0.76 -8.06
C ARG A 403 -23.41 -1.14 -7.58
N CYS A 404 -22.38 -0.44 -8.05
CA CYS A 404 -20.97 -0.64 -7.76
C CYS A 404 -20.20 0.61 -8.25
N LEU A 405 -18.94 0.76 -7.81
CA LEU A 405 -18.00 1.68 -8.44
C LEU A 405 -17.50 1.08 -9.78
N LEU A 406 -17.01 1.92 -10.69
CA LEU A 406 -16.34 1.43 -11.91
C LEU A 406 -15.12 0.54 -11.58
N PRO A 407 -14.75 -0.41 -12.46
CA PRO A 407 -13.56 -1.25 -12.24
C PRO A 407 -12.28 -0.43 -12.22
N GLN A 408 -11.37 -0.76 -11.31
CA GLN A 408 -10.05 -0.15 -11.13
C GLN A 408 -9.05 -1.25 -10.72
N LEU A 409 -7.75 -1.03 -10.91
CA LEU A 409 -6.66 -1.86 -10.39
C LEU A 409 -6.71 -3.35 -10.81
N GLY A 410 -7.35 -3.65 -11.94
CA GLY A 410 -7.49 -5.02 -12.43
C GLY A 410 -8.44 -5.86 -11.59
N SER A 411 -9.48 -5.25 -11.02
CA SER A 411 -10.60 -5.94 -10.35
C SER A 411 -11.50 -6.74 -11.30
N GLY A 412 -11.35 -6.54 -12.62
CA GLY A 412 -12.20 -7.14 -13.63
C GLY A 412 -13.63 -6.57 -13.64
N PRO A 413 -14.51 -7.05 -14.55
CA PRO A 413 -15.83 -6.46 -14.77
C PRO A 413 -16.86 -6.77 -13.68
N ASN A 414 -16.60 -7.77 -12.82
CA ASN A 414 -17.58 -8.33 -11.88
C ASN A 414 -16.94 -8.60 -10.50
N ASP A 415 -16.22 -7.62 -9.96
CA ASP A 415 -15.62 -7.62 -8.61
C ASP A 415 -14.73 -8.85 -8.29
N GLN A 416 -13.93 -9.28 -9.26
CA GLN A 416 -13.12 -10.50 -9.21
C GLN A 416 -11.90 -10.39 -8.28
N SER A 417 -11.46 -9.16 -7.94
CA SER A 417 -10.30 -8.91 -7.10
C SER A 417 -10.43 -7.56 -6.37
N GLY A 418 -10.13 -7.56 -5.07
CA GLY A 418 -10.01 -6.35 -4.26
C GLY A 418 -11.32 -5.76 -3.70
N GLY A 419 -12.48 -6.28 -4.08
CA GLY A 419 -13.78 -5.97 -3.45
C GLY A 419 -13.91 -6.57 -2.04
N GLY A 420 -14.95 -6.14 -1.31
CA GLY A 420 -15.24 -6.60 0.06
C GLY A 420 -15.13 -5.50 1.13
N TYR A 421 -15.56 -5.79 2.35
CA TYR A 421 -15.57 -4.86 3.49
C TYR A 421 -15.58 -5.63 4.82
N LEU A 422 -15.23 -4.93 5.91
CA LEU A 422 -15.42 -5.42 7.29
C LEU A 422 -16.87 -5.16 7.72
N THR A 423 -17.59 -6.22 8.10
CA THR A 423 -18.88 -6.03 8.80
C THR A 423 -18.65 -5.38 10.17
N ARG A 424 -19.71 -4.84 10.77
CA ARG A 424 -19.67 -4.33 12.15
C ARG A 424 -19.18 -5.41 13.13
N ALA A 425 -19.53 -6.67 12.88
CA ALA A 425 -19.08 -7.80 13.69
C ALA A 425 -17.57 -8.10 13.49
N ASP A 426 -17.08 -8.08 12.25
CA ASP A 426 -15.65 -8.28 11.95
C ASP A 426 -14.79 -7.19 12.61
N TYR A 427 -15.18 -5.93 12.48
CA TYR A 427 -14.45 -4.80 13.05
C TYR A 427 -14.43 -4.87 14.58
N VAL A 428 -15.59 -5.05 15.24
CA VAL A 428 -15.66 -5.24 16.71
C VAL A 428 -14.81 -6.42 17.19
N ALA A 429 -14.78 -7.53 16.43
CA ALA A 429 -13.95 -8.69 16.77
C ALA A 429 -12.45 -8.44 16.55
N LEU A 430 -12.07 -7.65 15.54
CA LEU A 430 -10.70 -7.24 15.26
C LEU A 430 -10.17 -6.27 16.33
N LEU A 431 -10.99 -5.31 16.77
CA LEU A 431 -10.67 -4.36 17.85
C LEU A 431 -10.31 -5.10 19.15
N ARG A 432 -11.13 -6.08 19.55
CA ARG A 432 -10.86 -6.91 20.75
C ARG A 432 -9.55 -7.68 20.59
N TYR A 433 -9.36 -8.37 19.46
CA TYR A 433 -8.14 -9.13 19.17
C TYR A 433 -6.86 -8.26 19.20
N ALA A 434 -6.95 -7.02 18.74
CA ALA A 434 -5.87 -6.04 18.81
C ALA A 434 -5.58 -5.59 20.25
N ALA A 435 -6.61 -5.28 21.04
CA ALA A 435 -6.48 -4.87 22.43
C ALA A 435 -5.94 -6.00 23.34
N ASP A 436 -6.29 -7.25 23.07
CA ASP A 436 -5.73 -8.45 23.73
C ASP A 436 -4.22 -8.61 23.47
N ARG A 437 -3.70 -7.89 22.48
CA ARG A 437 -2.32 -7.95 21.98
C ARG A 437 -1.56 -6.62 22.10
N PHE A 438 -2.10 -5.65 22.83
CA PHE A 438 -1.57 -4.28 23.01
C PHE A 438 -1.41 -3.45 21.72
N VAL A 439 -2.13 -3.82 20.65
CA VAL A 439 -2.23 -3.04 19.42
C VAL A 439 -3.47 -2.14 19.48
N GLU A 440 -3.28 -0.83 19.35
CA GLU A 440 -4.36 0.14 19.18
C GLU A 440 -4.71 0.23 17.70
N VAL A 441 -5.98 0.03 17.35
CA VAL A 441 -6.48 0.28 15.98
C VAL A 441 -6.85 1.76 15.86
N ILE A 442 -6.32 2.41 14.82
CA ILE A 442 -6.67 3.77 14.42
C ILE A 442 -7.45 3.65 13.10
N PRO A 443 -8.76 3.95 13.08
CA PRO A 443 -9.51 4.07 11.83
C PRO A 443 -9.14 5.36 11.11
N GLU A 444 -8.97 5.24 9.79
CA GLU A 444 -8.93 6.34 8.84
C GLU A 444 -10.11 6.24 7.89
N ILE A 445 -10.79 7.37 7.70
CA ILE A 445 -11.80 7.58 6.66
C ILE A 445 -11.39 8.90 6.00
N ASP A 446 -10.87 8.82 4.78
CA ASP A 446 -10.26 9.96 4.12
C ASP A 446 -11.27 11.06 3.73
N MET A 447 -10.80 12.30 3.74
CA MET A 447 -11.55 13.51 3.40
C MET A 447 -10.64 14.76 3.42
N PRO A 448 -10.80 15.74 2.51
CA PRO A 448 -11.93 15.86 1.59
C PRO A 448 -11.67 15.28 0.19
N ALA A 449 -10.41 14.99 -0.18
CA ALA A 449 -10.08 14.17 -1.34
C ALA A 449 -10.28 12.68 -1.02
N HIS A 450 -9.85 11.78 -1.91
CA HIS A 450 -9.86 10.33 -1.68
C HIS A 450 -11.24 9.79 -1.25
N SER A 451 -12.30 10.48 -1.66
CA SER A 451 -13.65 10.29 -1.14
C SER A 451 -14.60 9.67 -2.18
N ARG A 452 -14.14 9.27 -3.37
CA ARG A 452 -15.00 8.83 -4.48
C ARG A 452 -15.90 7.66 -4.12
N ALA A 453 -15.43 6.69 -3.34
CA ALA A 453 -16.28 5.59 -2.90
C ALA A 453 -17.45 6.07 -2.03
N ALA A 454 -17.21 7.04 -1.14
CA ALA A 454 -18.24 7.67 -0.32
C ALA A 454 -19.18 8.55 -1.18
N VAL A 455 -18.61 9.41 -2.02
CA VAL A 455 -19.33 10.35 -2.89
C VAL A 455 -20.28 9.62 -3.84
N VAL A 456 -19.79 8.61 -4.57
CA VAL A 456 -20.61 7.82 -5.51
C VAL A 456 -21.69 7.03 -4.77
N SER A 457 -21.37 6.45 -3.60
CA SER A 457 -22.38 5.77 -2.76
C SER A 457 -23.47 6.72 -2.26
N MET A 458 -23.12 7.96 -1.88
CA MET A 458 -24.10 8.96 -1.44
C MET A 458 -24.88 9.58 -2.59
N GLU A 459 -24.34 9.63 -3.82
CA GLU A 459 -25.14 9.94 -5.02
C GLU A 459 -26.10 8.80 -5.40
N ALA A 460 -25.70 7.53 -5.26
CA ALA A 460 -26.60 6.39 -5.43
C ALA A 460 -27.73 6.42 -4.39
N ARG A 461 -27.41 6.72 -3.12
CA ARG A 461 -28.38 6.98 -2.05
C ARG A 461 -29.33 8.13 -2.39
N TYR A 462 -28.79 9.27 -2.84
CA TYR A 462 -29.58 10.43 -3.25
C TYR A 462 -30.60 10.04 -4.30
N ARG A 463 -30.17 9.44 -5.42
CA ARG A 463 -31.04 8.99 -6.52
C ARG A 463 -32.15 8.06 -6.01
N ARG A 464 -31.81 7.08 -5.17
CA ARG A 464 -32.73 6.09 -4.60
C ARG A 464 -33.81 6.71 -3.69
N LEU A 465 -33.46 7.72 -2.89
CA LEU A 465 -34.38 8.39 -1.97
C LEU A 465 -35.18 9.50 -2.65
N HIS A 466 -34.56 10.24 -3.57
CA HIS A 466 -35.22 11.23 -4.44
C HIS A 466 -36.34 10.58 -5.27
N ALA A 467 -36.06 9.44 -5.92
CA ALA A 467 -37.07 8.67 -6.66
C ALA A 467 -38.22 8.14 -5.79
N ALA A 468 -38.04 8.08 -4.47
CA ALA A 468 -39.08 7.75 -3.49
C ALA A 468 -39.75 8.98 -2.85
N GLY A 469 -39.50 10.19 -3.37
CA GLY A 469 -40.04 11.46 -2.86
C GLY A 469 -39.43 11.95 -1.55
N ARG A 470 -38.37 11.32 -1.05
CA ARG A 470 -37.77 11.58 0.27
C ARG A 470 -36.63 12.60 0.20
N GLU A 471 -36.90 13.79 -0.31
CA GLU A 471 -35.87 14.79 -0.66
C GLU A 471 -34.98 15.21 0.53
N GLN A 472 -35.54 15.30 1.73
CA GLN A 472 -34.77 15.61 2.95
C GLN A 472 -33.78 14.49 3.29
N ASP A 473 -34.21 13.23 3.28
CA ASP A 473 -33.34 12.08 3.53
C ASP A 473 -32.29 11.86 2.42
N ALA A 474 -32.66 12.21 1.18
CA ALA A 474 -31.78 12.13 0.02
C ALA A 474 -30.60 13.11 0.14
N ASN A 475 -30.86 14.35 0.55
CA ASN A 475 -29.82 15.37 0.70
C ASN A 475 -29.09 15.34 2.04
N ALA A 476 -29.65 14.69 3.08
CA ALA A 476 -29.11 14.68 4.45
C ALA A 476 -27.62 14.29 4.57
N TYR A 477 -27.14 13.44 3.65
CA TYR A 477 -25.76 12.95 3.59
C TYR A 477 -25.11 13.14 2.22
N ARG A 478 -25.66 14.03 1.38
CA ARG A 478 -25.14 14.25 0.02
C ARG A 478 -23.79 14.97 0.07
N LEU A 479 -22.80 14.41 -0.61
CA LEU A 479 -21.40 14.84 -0.51
C LEU A 479 -20.95 15.80 -1.61
N LEU A 480 -21.78 16.02 -2.64
CA LEU A 480 -21.51 17.00 -3.70
C LEU A 480 -22.46 18.19 -3.60
N ASP A 481 -21.93 19.35 -3.98
CA ASP A 481 -22.75 20.41 -4.55
C ASP A 481 -23.14 19.99 -5.99
N PRO A 482 -24.45 19.86 -6.31
CA PRO A 482 -24.90 19.43 -7.63
C PRO A 482 -24.70 20.50 -8.71
N GLN A 483 -24.46 21.77 -8.33
CA GLN A 483 -24.18 22.86 -9.26
C GLN A 483 -22.68 23.09 -9.50
N ASP A 484 -21.82 22.42 -8.74
CA ASP A 484 -20.37 22.48 -8.95
C ASP A 484 -19.98 21.93 -10.33
N THR A 485 -19.19 22.70 -11.07
CA THR A 485 -18.71 22.38 -12.42
C THR A 485 -17.17 22.40 -12.51
N SER A 486 -16.48 22.32 -11.37
CA SER A 486 -15.01 22.36 -11.29
C SER A 486 -14.38 21.24 -12.13
N ASN A 487 -13.55 21.60 -13.10
CA ASN A 487 -12.81 20.70 -13.96
C ASN A 487 -11.41 20.47 -13.38
N LEU A 488 -11.15 19.24 -12.93
CA LEU A 488 -9.88 18.87 -12.33
C LEU A 488 -9.52 17.41 -12.59
N LEU A 489 -8.26 17.10 -12.31
CA LEU A 489 -7.72 15.76 -12.31
C LEU A 489 -6.97 15.51 -10.98
N THR A 490 -7.34 14.46 -10.25
CA THR A 490 -6.60 14.04 -9.05
C THR A 490 -5.36 13.22 -9.42
N VAL A 491 -4.53 12.86 -8.44
CA VAL A 491 -3.24 12.16 -8.66
C VAL A 491 -3.44 10.78 -9.29
N GLN A 492 -4.50 10.08 -8.90
CA GLN A 492 -4.94 8.78 -9.42
C GLN A 492 -5.83 8.93 -10.66
N PHE A 493 -5.94 10.15 -11.20
CA PHE A 493 -6.69 10.54 -12.39
C PHE A 493 -8.23 10.51 -12.25
N TYR A 494 -8.79 10.70 -11.07
CA TYR A 494 -10.23 10.91 -10.93
C TYR A 494 -10.65 12.33 -11.27
N ASP A 495 -11.95 12.48 -11.54
CA ASP A 495 -12.63 13.78 -11.66
C ASP A 495 -13.09 14.29 -10.28
N ARG A 496 -13.76 15.46 -10.23
CA ARG A 496 -14.27 16.13 -9.01
C ARG A 496 -15.12 15.27 -8.07
N ARG A 497 -15.53 14.06 -8.46
CA ARG A 497 -16.22 13.10 -7.59
C ARG A 497 -15.28 12.40 -6.59
N SER A 498 -13.95 12.52 -6.74
CA SER A 498 -12.97 12.15 -5.72
C SER A 498 -12.97 13.12 -4.54
N ASP A 499 -13.25 14.40 -4.80
CA ASP A 499 -13.42 15.39 -3.74
C ASP A 499 -14.86 15.38 -3.19
N LEU A 500 -15.05 15.01 -1.91
CA LEU A 500 -16.26 15.44 -1.20
C LEU A 500 -16.21 16.95 -1.01
N ASN A 501 -17.37 17.60 -1.02
CA ASN A 501 -17.47 19.06 -0.98
C ASN A 501 -17.51 19.55 0.48
N PRO A 502 -16.46 20.23 1.00
CA PRO A 502 -16.39 20.65 2.41
C PRO A 502 -17.34 21.81 2.76
N CYS A 503 -18.10 22.32 1.78
CA CYS A 503 -18.94 23.50 1.88
C CYS A 503 -20.44 23.14 2.01
N VAL A 504 -20.84 21.90 1.69
CA VAL A 504 -22.23 21.44 1.84
C VAL A 504 -22.47 20.78 3.20
N GLN A 505 -23.64 21.04 3.81
CA GLN A 505 -23.99 20.50 5.13
C GLN A 505 -23.99 18.96 5.18
N GLY A 506 -24.29 18.30 4.05
CA GLY A 506 -24.27 16.84 3.94
C GLY A 506 -22.91 16.21 4.25
N ALA A 507 -21.79 16.90 3.99
CA ALA A 507 -20.45 16.40 4.29
C ALA A 507 -20.17 16.34 5.80
N LEU A 508 -20.53 17.40 6.55
CA LEU A 508 -20.36 17.41 8.01
C LEU A 508 -21.36 16.45 8.70
N ASN A 509 -22.58 16.33 8.16
CA ASN A 509 -23.56 15.32 8.60
C ASN A 509 -23.01 13.90 8.40
N PHE A 510 -22.39 13.62 7.25
CA PHE A 510 -21.79 12.34 6.91
C PHE A 510 -20.63 12.00 7.84
N ALA A 511 -19.64 12.89 8.00
CA ALA A 511 -18.53 12.70 8.94
C ALA A 511 -19.03 12.43 10.36
N SER A 512 -20.02 13.21 10.84
CA SER A 512 -20.66 13.01 12.15
C SER A 512 -21.37 11.66 12.29
N LYS A 513 -22.05 11.19 11.24
CA LYS A 513 -22.64 9.85 11.22
C LYS A 513 -21.56 8.77 11.29
N VAL A 514 -20.57 8.79 10.41
CA VAL A 514 -19.53 7.76 10.31
C VAL A 514 -18.68 7.69 11.60
N ILE A 515 -18.19 8.83 12.11
CA ILE A 515 -17.41 8.90 13.35
C ILE A 515 -18.17 8.30 14.52
N ARG A 516 -19.46 8.64 14.68
CA ARG A 516 -20.29 8.13 15.77
C ARG A 516 -20.56 6.63 15.63
N GLU A 517 -20.83 6.11 14.43
CA GLU A 517 -21.04 4.66 14.28
C GLU A 517 -19.75 3.88 14.57
N ILE A 518 -18.58 4.33 14.10
CA ILE A 518 -17.29 3.68 14.38
C ILE A 518 -16.94 3.80 15.87
N ALA A 519 -17.17 4.96 16.51
CA ALA A 519 -17.05 5.11 17.96
C ALA A 519 -17.97 4.14 18.73
N SER A 520 -19.17 3.85 18.23
CA SER A 520 -20.05 2.82 18.81
C SER A 520 -19.44 1.41 18.71
N MET A 521 -18.72 1.08 17.63
CA MET A 521 -18.04 -0.21 17.50
C MET A 521 -16.90 -0.33 18.51
N HIS A 522 -16.18 0.75 18.77
CA HIS A 522 -15.18 0.82 19.84
C HIS A 522 -15.79 0.67 21.24
N ALA A 523 -16.98 1.26 21.48
CA ALA A 523 -17.73 1.07 22.72
C ALA A 523 -18.20 -0.38 22.90
N ASP A 524 -18.79 -0.99 21.88
CA ASP A 524 -19.18 -2.41 21.86
C ASP A 524 -17.97 -3.35 22.04
N ALA A 525 -16.84 -3.03 21.42
CA ALA A 525 -15.58 -3.74 21.61
C ALA A 525 -15.05 -3.63 23.05
N GLN A 526 -15.48 -2.61 23.80
CA GLN A 526 -14.91 -2.15 25.08
C GLN A 526 -13.46 -1.67 24.94
N VAL A 527 -13.09 -1.17 23.75
CA VAL A 527 -11.74 -0.72 23.38
C VAL A 527 -11.81 0.76 22.98
N PRO A 528 -11.43 1.71 23.86
CA PRO A 528 -11.61 3.14 23.61
C PRO A 528 -10.95 3.63 22.31
N LEU A 529 -11.72 4.32 21.46
CA LEU A 529 -11.20 5.05 20.31
C LEU A 529 -10.45 6.29 20.79
N ARG A 530 -9.12 6.27 20.70
CA ARG A 530 -8.25 7.36 21.19
C ARG A 530 -7.87 8.35 20.09
N THR A 531 -7.74 7.84 18.88
CA THR A 531 -7.18 8.54 17.72
C THR A 531 -8.08 8.28 16.51
N TRP A 532 -8.55 9.34 15.86
CA TRP A 532 -9.25 9.28 14.58
C TRP A 532 -8.34 9.88 13.50
N HIS A 533 -8.06 9.16 12.41
CA HIS A 533 -7.37 9.75 11.26
C HIS A 533 -8.40 10.33 10.27
N TYR A 534 -8.19 11.59 9.92
CA TYR A 534 -8.98 12.38 8.98
C TYR A 534 -8.54 12.15 7.53
N GLY A 535 -7.36 11.56 7.32
CA GLY A 535 -6.71 11.54 6.00
C GLY A 535 -6.28 12.95 5.60
N GLY A 536 -6.72 13.38 4.42
CA GLY A 536 -6.71 14.77 3.97
C GLY A 536 -5.51 15.17 3.10
N ASP A 537 -4.75 14.20 2.61
CA ASP A 537 -3.73 14.41 1.60
C ASP A 537 -4.31 14.74 0.22
N GLU A 538 -3.44 15.25 -0.65
CA GLU A 538 -3.57 15.30 -2.11
C GLU A 538 -4.80 16.04 -2.71
N ALA A 539 -5.57 16.78 -1.90
CA ALA A 539 -6.68 17.65 -2.34
C ALA A 539 -6.22 18.81 -3.25
N LYS A 540 -5.93 18.50 -4.51
CA LYS A 540 -5.36 19.37 -5.55
C LYS A 540 -5.72 18.89 -6.96
N ASN A 541 -5.76 19.81 -7.92
CA ASN A 541 -5.74 19.45 -9.34
C ASN A 541 -4.28 19.29 -9.78
N ILE A 542 -3.87 18.10 -10.23
CA ILE A 542 -2.47 17.86 -10.63
C ILE A 542 -2.06 18.66 -11.86
N LEU A 543 -3.00 19.02 -12.73
CA LEU A 543 -2.73 19.79 -13.95
C LEU A 543 -2.37 21.25 -13.65
N LEU A 544 -2.57 21.72 -12.41
CA LEU A 544 -2.05 23.00 -11.90
C LEU A 544 -0.62 22.86 -11.29
N GLY A 545 -0.01 21.68 -11.40
CA GLY A 545 1.30 21.35 -10.86
C GLY A 545 2.49 21.98 -11.61
N ALA A 546 3.65 22.02 -10.96
CA ALA A 546 4.81 22.77 -11.43
C ALA A 546 5.45 22.27 -12.74
N GLY A 547 5.23 21.01 -13.13
CA GLY A 547 5.70 20.42 -14.39
C GLY A 547 4.75 20.61 -15.57
N PHE A 548 3.65 21.34 -15.39
CA PHE A 548 2.73 21.76 -16.45
C PHE A 548 2.89 23.24 -16.84
N GLN A 549 2.39 23.61 -18.01
CA GLN A 549 2.35 24.97 -18.55
C GLN A 549 1.13 25.17 -19.46
N PRO A 550 0.73 26.43 -19.76
CA PRO A 550 -0.29 26.70 -20.76
C PRO A 550 0.07 26.15 -22.15
N LEU A 551 -0.94 25.93 -23.01
CA LEU A 551 -0.74 25.50 -24.39
C LEU A 551 0.27 26.36 -25.19
N ASN A 552 0.32 27.66 -24.93
CA ASN A 552 1.24 28.62 -25.57
C ASN A 552 2.56 28.86 -24.80
N GLY A 553 2.87 28.03 -23.79
CA GLY A 553 4.13 28.11 -23.05
C GLY A 553 5.38 27.84 -23.91
N ALA A 554 6.56 28.10 -23.37
CA ALA A 554 7.83 28.00 -24.10
C ALA A 554 8.84 27.02 -23.47
N ASP A 555 8.52 26.42 -22.32
CA ASP A 555 9.44 25.55 -21.58
C ASP A 555 9.41 24.13 -22.18
N PRO A 556 10.51 23.62 -22.79
CA PRO A 556 10.51 22.27 -23.35
C PRO A 556 10.44 21.17 -22.27
N GLY A 557 10.69 21.51 -21.00
CA GLY A 557 10.63 20.58 -19.87
C GLY A 557 9.26 20.47 -19.19
N LYS A 558 8.18 20.99 -19.80
CA LYS A 558 6.84 21.01 -19.18
C LYS A 558 5.70 20.61 -20.10
N GLY A 559 4.72 19.89 -19.54
CA GLY A 559 3.52 19.47 -20.25
C GLY A 559 2.62 20.64 -20.62
N ARG A 560 2.37 20.85 -21.92
CA ARG A 560 1.38 21.79 -22.44
C ARG A 560 -0.02 21.26 -22.16
N VAL A 561 -0.81 22.00 -21.39
CA VAL A 561 -2.22 21.69 -21.15
C VAL A 561 -3.06 22.97 -21.20
N ASP A 562 -4.37 22.82 -21.39
CA ASP A 562 -5.30 23.94 -21.25
C ASP A 562 -5.50 24.28 -19.77
N LEU A 563 -4.58 25.08 -19.23
CA LEU A 563 -4.66 25.65 -17.88
C LEU A 563 -5.83 26.61 -17.69
N ALA A 564 -6.37 27.23 -18.75
CA ALA A 564 -7.53 28.11 -18.64
C ALA A 564 -8.82 27.32 -18.41
N ALA A 565 -8.86 26.06 -18.84
CA ALA A 565 -9.92 25.12 -18.52
C ALA A 565 -9.75 24.40 -17.16
N GLN A 566 -8.65 24.58 -16.43
CA GLN A 566 -8.39 23.89 -15.15
C GLN A 566 -8.84 24.70 -13.93
N ASP A 567 -9.51 24.03 -13.00
CA ASP A 567 -9.93 24.58 -11.71
C ASP A 567 -9.15 23.98 -10.54
N LYS A 568 -9.15 24.66 -9.39
CA LYS A 568 -8.88 24.01 -8.09
C LYS A 568 -10.11 23.19 -7.65
N PRO A 569 -9.97 22.20 -6.75
CA PRO A 569 -11.11 21.56 -6.10
C PRO A 569 -12.17 22.56 -5.63
N TRP A 570 -13.43 22.29 -5.96
CA TRP A 570 -14.61 23.10 -5.63
C TRP A 570 -14.60 24.57 -6.08
N ALA A 571 -13.70 25.01 -6.96
CA ALA A 571 -13.61 26.42 -7.37
C ALA A 571 -14.90 26.96 -8.02
N ARG A 572 -15.71 26.08 -8.63
CA ARG A 572 -17.01 26.39 -9.25
C ARG A 572 -18.20 25.87 -8.43
N SER A 573 -18.03 25.51 -7.16
CA SER A 573 -19.13 25.16 -6.24
C SER A 573 -19.76 26.43 -5.65
N PRO A 574 -21.05 26.73 -5.94
CA PRO A 574 -21.75 27.85 -5.33
C PRO A 574 -21.75 27.81 -3.80
N ALA A 575 -21.83 26.62 -3.18
CA ALA A 575 -21.71 26.47 -1.73
C ALA A 575 -20.35 26.98 -1.19
N CYS A 576 -19.25 26.71 -1.91
CA CYS A 576 -17.92 27.21 -1.54
C CYS A 576 -17.75 28.70 -1.88
N THR A 577 -18.27 29.16 -3.02
CA THR A 577 -18.29 30.60 -3.37
C THR A 577 -19.00 31.42 -2.29
N ALA A 578 -20.09 30.90 -1.72
CA ALA A 578 -20.81 31.56 -0.63
C ALA A 578 -20.02 31.65 0.69
N LEU A 579 -19.09 30.73 0.96
CA LEU A 579 -18.16 30.83 2.12
C LEU A 579 -17.13 31.94 1.92
N LEU A 580 -16.54 32.00 0.72
CA LEU A 580 -15.59 33.04 0.31
C LEU A 580 -16.22 34.44 0.36
N GLN A 581 -17.45 34.58 -0.16
CA GLN A 581 -18.20 35.84 -0.14
C GLN A 581 -18.57 36.31 1.29
N ARG A 582 -18.71 35.40 2.25
CA ARG A 582 -18.91 35.73 3.68
C ARG A 582 -17.61 35.95 4.45
N GLY A 583 -16.44 35.74 3.84
CA GLY A 583 -15.14 35.84 4.49
C GLY A 583 -14.85 34.71 5.50
N GLU A 584 -15.55 33.57 5.41
CA GLU A 584 -15.28 32.40 6.27
C GLU A 584 -13.97 31.67 5.91
N VAL A 585 -13.46 31.90 4.68
CA VAL A 585 -12.14 31.51 4.18
C VAL A 585 -11.63 32.60 3.24
N LYS A 586 -10.30 32.73 3.13
CA LYS A 586 -9.64 33.70 2.22
C LYS A 586 -9.41 33.15 0.82
N SER A 587 -9.21 31.83 0.70
CA SER A 587 -9.09 31.13 -0.58
C SER A 587 -9.60 29.70 -0.48
N ILE A 588 -9.75 29.06 -1.65
CA ILE A 588 -10.08 27.64 -1.79
C ILE A 588 -9.06 26.75 -1.06
N ASP A 589 -7.80 27.17 -0.98
CA ASP A 589 -6.71 26.42 -0.36
C ASP A 589 -6.89 26.27 1.16
N GLU A 590 -7.62 27.17 1.82
CA GLU A 590 -7.96 27.05 3.24
C GLU A 590 -9.10 26.05 3.51
N LEU A 591 -9.85 25.58 2.49
CA LEU A 591 -11.02 24.71 2.67
C LEU A 591 -10.73 23.33 3.28
N PRO A 592 -9.70 22.55 2.85
CA PRO A 592 -9.39 21.26 3.47
C PRO A 592 -9.07 21.41 4.96
N THR A 593 -8.29 22.44 5.30
CA THR A 593 -7.94 22.73 6.70
C THR A 593 -9.13 23.26 7.50
N ARG A 594 -10.04 24.05 6.91
CA ARG A 594 -11.31 24.44 7.57
C ARG A 594 -12.17 23.22 7.87
N PHE A 595 -12.30 22.28 6.93
CA PHE A 595 -13.08 21.06 7.13
C PHE A 595 -12.45 20.16 8.21
N ALA A 596 -11.12 20.01 8.22
CA ALA A 596 -10.39 19.32 9.28
C ALA A 596 -10.67 19.91 10.68
N LYS A 597 -10.75 21.24 10.81
CA LYS A 597 -11.14 21.89 12.08
C LYS A 597 -12.58 21.55 12.48
N GLN A 598 -13.53 21.57 11.55
CA GLN A 598 -14.92 21.16 11.80
C GLN A 598 -15.04 19.69 12.20
N VAL A 599 -14.32 18.79 11.51
CA VAL A 599 -14.30 17.36 11.84
C VAL A 599 -13.63 17.12 13.21
N SER A 600 -12.59 17.88 13.58
CA SER A 600 -11.99 17.77 14.92
C SER A 600 -12.99 18.06 16.06
N ALA A 601 -13.96 18.96 15.84
CA ALA A 601 -15.03 19.22 16.81
C ALA A 601 -15.96 18.00 16.96
N VAL A 602 -16.27 17.31 15.85
CA VAL A 602 -17.05 16.08 15.82
C VAL A 602 -16.31 14.91 16.48
N VAL A 603 -15.01 14.76 16.19
CA VAL A 603 -14.11 13.77 16.82
C VAL A 603 -14.09 13.97 18.35
N ASN A 604 -13.84 15.20 18.80
CA ASN A 604 -13.85 15.54 20.23
C ASN A 604 -15.22 15.35 20.89
N ALA A 605 -16.32 15.67 20.20
CA ALA A 605 -17.69 15.47 20.70
C ALA A 605 -18.07 14.00 20.89
N ASN A 606 -17.39 13.06 20.20
CA ASN A 606 -17.51 11.62 20.43
C ASN A 606 -16.51 11.09 21.47
N GLY A 607 -15.83 11.98 22.22
CA GLY A 607 -14.90 11.63 23.30
C GLY A 607 -13.50 11.21 22.84
N ILE A 608 -13.21 11.33 21.54
CA ILE A 608 -11.94 10.91 20.94
C ILE A 608 -10.89 12.01 21.17
N GLY A 609 -9.82 11.68 21.90
CA GLY A 609 -8.87 12.68 22.43
C GLY A 609 -7.86 13.24 21.42
N THR A 610 -7.67 12.57 20.28
CA THR A 610 -6.70 12.94 19.26
C THR A 610 -7.34 12.84 17.87
N MET A 611 -7.19 13.88 17.06
CA MET A 611 -7.34 13.78 15.61
C MET A 611 -5.95 13.61 14.98
N ALA A 612 -5.86 12.84 13.91
CA ALA A 612 -4.67 12.65 13.11
C ALA A 612 -4.96 13.01 11.65
N ALA A 613 -3.95 13.40 10.87
CA ALA A 613 -4.08 13.71 9.45
C ALA A 613 -2.74 13.53 8.73
N TRP A 614 -2.79 13.40 7.40
CA TRP A 614 -1.63 13.66 6.56
C TRP A 614 -1.32 15.17 6.58
N GLN A 615 -0.04 15.52 6.48
CA GLN A 615 0.45 16.88 6.77
C GLN A 615 -0.20 18.00 5.95
N ASP A 616 -0.57 17.73 4.71
CA ASP A 616 -0.98 18.71 3.71
C ASP A 616 -2.46 19.09 3.80
N GLY A 617 -3.31 18.24 4.39
CA GLY A 617 -4.70 18.57 4.72
C GLY A 617 -4.83 19.64 5.81
N ILE A 618 -3.83 19.74 6.70
CA ILE A 618 -3.79 20.72 7.80
C ILE A 618 -2.72 21.81 7.65
N LYS A 619 -2.03 21.89 6.50
CA LYS A 619 -0.88 22.82 6.28
C LYS A 619 -1.19 24.30 6.57
N HIS A 620 -2.44 24.72 6.37
CA HIS A 620 -2.90 26.09 6.62
C HIS A 620 -3.28 26.37 8.09
N ALA A 621 -3.08 25.42 9.01
CA ALA A 621 -3.31 25.63 10.43
C ALA A 621 -2.06 26.15 11.15
N ASN A 622 -2.28 27.01 12.15
CA ASN A 622 -1.21 27.62 12.93
C ASN A 622 -0.52 26.62 13.87
N GLY A 623 -1.24 25.57 14.28
CA GLY A 623 -0.80 24.54 15.23
C GLY A 623 -2.00 23.73 15.76
N PRO A 624 -1.80 22.81 16.72
CA PRO A 624 -2.85 21.97 17.27
C PRO A 624 -3.95 22.76 17.99
N GLN A 625 -3.67 23.97 18.47
CA GLN A 625 -4.64 24.87 19.10
C GLN A 625 -5.76 25.35 18.17
N ASP A 626 -5.61 25.20 16.85
CA ASP A 626 -6.64 25.50 15.87
C ASP A 626 -7.77 24.45 15.84
N PHE A 627 -7.61 23.32 16.55
CA PHE A 627 -8.48 22.14 16.52
C PHE A 627 -9.12 21.87 17.89
N SER A 628 -10.24 21.14 17.90
CA SER A 628 -11.01 20.87 19.13
C SER A 628 -10.55 19.64 19.92
N THR A 629 -9.75 18.75 19.33
CA THR A 629 -9.19 17.58 20.02
C THR A 629 -8.01 17.97 20.91
N ARG A 630 -7.86 17.29 22.07
CA ARG A 630 -6.76 17.57 23.02
C ARG A 630 -5.36 17.47 22.40
N ASN A 631 -5.20 16.62 21.40
CA ASN A 631 -3.99 16.53 20.59
C ASN A 631 -4.34 16.57 19.10
N VAL A 632 -3.34 16.94 18.29
CA VAL A 632 -3.34 16.68 16.85
C VAL A 632 -2.04 15.93 16.50
N MET A 633 -2.19 14.79 15.84
CA MET A 633 -1.11 13.95 15.32
C MET A 633 -0.95 14.19 13.82
N VAL A 634 0.28 14.10 13.31
CA VAL A 634 0.56 14.37 11.90
C VAL A 634 1.43 13.27 11.31
N SER A 635 0.93 12.63 10.26
CA SER A 635 1.68 11.68 9.44
C SER A 635 2.53 12.48 8.44
N LEU A 636 3.82 12.63 8.75
CA LEU A 636 4.82 13.35 7.94
C LEU A 636 5.33 12.45 6.81
N TRP A 637 4.99 12.79 5.57
CA TRP A 637 5.20 11.95 4.38
C TRP A 637 6.09 12.58 3.29
N ASP A 638 6.83 13.63 3.59
CA ASP A 638 7.94 14.08 2.72
C ASP A 638 9.08 13.05 2.68
N THR A 639 9.85 13.02 1.59
CA THR A 639 11.12 12.27 1.53
C THR A 639 12.26 13.05 2.16
N ILE A 640 13.28 12.36 2.68
CA ILE A 640 14.44 13.02 3.31
C ILE A 640 15.18 13.89 2.29
N PHE A 641 15.31 13.41 1.05
CA PHE A 641 15.97 14.14 -0.04
C PHE A 641 15.17 15.33 -0.60
N TRP A 642 13.90 15.52 -0.21
CA TRP A 642 13.10 16.71 -0.53
C TRP A 642 12.63 17.48 0.72
N GLY A 643 13.36 17.36 1.84
CA GLY A 643 13.25 18.31 2.95
C GLY A 643 12.51 17.84 4.21
N ALA A 644 12.19 16.55 4.34
CA ALA A 644 11.46 16.02 5.50
C ALA A 644 12.08 16.39 6.88
N SER A 645 13.38 16.68 6.94
CA SER A 645 14.03 17.18 8.18
C SER A 645 13.50 18.54 8.64
N ASP A 646 13.26 19.46 7.71
CA ASP A 646 12.72 20.79 8.01
C ASP A 646 11.21 20.70 8.30
N SER A 647 10.47 19.88 7.53
CA SER A 647 9.06 19.58 7.82
C SER A 647 8.86 18.97 9.23
N ALA A 648 9.73 18.03 9.63
CA ALA A 648 9.71 17.45 10.99
C ALA A 648 9.93 18.51 12.07
N ARG A 649 10.91 19.41 11.87
CA ARG A 649 11.19 20.53 12.77
C ARG A 649 9.99 21.46 12.86
N ASP A 650 9.40 21.86 11.74
CA ASP A 650 8.36 22.89 11.70
C ASP A 650 7.03 22.37 12.26
N LEU A 651 6.69 21.10 12.03
CA LEU A 651 5.57 20.44 12.71
C LEU A 651 5.79 20.33 14.23
N SER A 652 7.00 19.95 14.66
CA SER A 652 7.40 19.90 16.08
C SER A 652 7.40 21.28 16.75
N ALA A 653 7.78 22.34 16.01
CA ALA A 653 7.80 23.73 16.48
C ALA A 653 6.38 24.29 16.62
N LYS A 654 5.47 23.96 15.69
CA LYS A 654 4.02 24.21 15.84
C LYS A 654 3.38 23.40 16.97
N GLY A 655 4.05 22.36 17.50
CA GLY A 655 3.61 21.57 18.64
C GLY A 655 2.76 20.35 18.29
N TYR A 656 2.74 19.90 17.03
CA TYR A 656 2.08 18.67 16.62
C TYR A 656 2.77 17.41 17.16
N ARG A 657 2.02 16.32 17.30
CA ARG A 657 2.57 14.98 17.53
C ARG A 657 2.99 14.37 16.18
N THR A 658 4.21 14.65 15.73
CA THR A 658 4.72 14.16 14.44
C THR A 658 5.00 12.66 14.49
N VAL A 659 4.41 11.90 13.58
CA VAL A 659 4.76 10.50 13.27
C VAL A 659 5.43 10.47 11.91
N LEU A 660 6.58 9.83 11.81
CA LEU A 660 7.29 9.70 10.53
C LEU A 660 6.66 8.62 9.65
N ALA A 661 6.33 9.00 8.42
CA ALA A 661 5.74 8.18 7.35
C ALA A 661 6.55 8.35 6.04
N LEU A 662 7.88 8.36 6.17
CA LEU A 662 8.84 8.75 5.13
C LEU A 662 8.77 7.82 3.90
N PRO A 663 8.44 8.31 2.70
CA PRO A 663 8.22 7.46 1.53
C PRO A 663 9.45 6.66 1.13
N ASP A 664 10.61 7.29 1.25
CA ASP A 664 11.90 6.77 0.85
C ASP A 664 12.43 5.67 1.79
N TYR A 665 11.78 5.42 2.92
CA TYR A 665 12.16 4.40 3.90
C TYR A 665 11.03 3.48 4.37
N LEU A 666 9.78 3.93 4.38
CA LEU A 666 8.70 3.29 5.16
C LEU A 666 7.48 2.84 4.33
N TYR A 667 7.37 3.24 3.05
CA TYR A 667 6.41 2.63 2.12
C TYR A 667 6.80 1.20 1.77
N PHE A 668 5.96 0.27 2.18
CA PHE A 668 6.04 -1.17 1.92
C PHE A 668 5.17 -1.59 0.73
N ASP A 669 4.49 -0.67 0.04
CA ASP A 669 4.08 -0.82 -1.35
C ASP A 669 5.24 -0.63 -2.35
N PHE A 670 6.38 -0.09 -1.92
CA PHE A 670 7.58 0.01 -2.74
C PHE A 670 8.34 -1.33 -2.82
N PRO A 671 9.00 -1.65 -3.95
CA PRO A 671 9.71 -2.91 -4.13
C PRO A 671 10.90 -3.03 -3.17
N TYR A 672 11.28 -4.25 -2.82
CA TYR A 672 12.47 -4.50 -2.01
C TYR A 672 13.77 -4.19 -2.79
N THR A 673 13.83 -4.54 -4.08
CA THR A 673 15.04 -4.48 -4.90
C THR A 673 14.84 -3.68 -6.17
N LEU A 674 15.92 -3.41 -6.91
CA LEU A 674 15.86 -2.74 -8.21
C LEU A 674 15.32 -3.66 -9.33
N ASN A 675 15.10 -4.96 -9.06
CA ASN A 675 14.64 -5.93 -10.06
C ASN A 675 13.28 -5.54 -10.66
N PRO A 676 13.11 -5.50 -12.00
CA PRO A 676 11.85 -5.14 -12.62
C PRO A 676 10.71 -6.11 -12.29
N ARG A 677 11.02 -7.33 -11.85
CA ARG A 677 10.04 -8.34 -11.39
C ARG A 677 9.67 -8.22 -9.92
N GLU A 678 10.35 -7.40 -9.12
CA GLU A 678 9.80 -7.02 -7.82
C GLU A 678 8.56 -6.17 -8.04
N ARG A 679 7.49 -6.53 -7.34
CA ARG A 679 6.25 -5.78 -7.29
C ARG A 679 6.46 -4.50 -6.50
N GLY A 680 5.91 -3.40 -7.00
CA GLY A 680 5.75 -2.19 -6.22
C GLY A 680 5.50 -0.93 -7.04
N TYR A 681 4.88 0.07 -6.43
CA TYR A 681 5.05 1.47 -6.83
C TYR A 681 6.45 1.95 -6.43
N TYR A 682 6.91 3.10 -6.90
CA TYR A 682 8.33 3.46 -6.72
C TYR A 682 8.63 4.96 -6.78
N TRP A 683 7.62 5.80 -6.55
CA TRP A 683 7.72 7.25 -6.76
C TRP A 683 8.67 7.93 -5.77
N GLY A 684 8.73 7.44 -4.53
CA GLY A 684 9.64 7.92 -3.47
C GLY A 684 10.92 7.08 -3.31
N SER A 685 10.94 5.81 -3.72
CA SER A 685 12.17 5.03 -3.85
C SER A 685 12.03 3.82 -4.77
N HIS A 686 13.14 3.45 -5.43
CA HIS A 686 13.22 2.26 -6.26
C HIS A 686 13.63 0.96 -5.51
N ALA A 687 14.06 1.04 -4.25
CA ALA A 687 14.36 -0.13 -3.42
C ALA A 687 14.26 0.19 -1.91
N THR A 688 13.34 -0.47 -1.21
CA THR A 688 13.06 -0.29 0.23
C THR A 688 13.15 -1.64 0.94
N ASP A 689 14.34 -2.22 0.99
CA ASP A 689 14.60 -3.53 1.60
C ASP A 689 14.73 -3.51 3.13
N GLU A 690 14.90 -4.69 3.72
CA GLU A 690 15.11 -4.91 5.14
C GLU A 690 16.27 -4.06 5.70
N TYR A 691 17.36 -3.94 4.94
CA TYR A 691 18.51 -3.12 5.33
C TYR A 691 18.18 -1.63 5.34
N LYS A 692 17.47 -1.12 4.32
CA LYS A 692 17.10 0.29 4.28
C LYS A 692 16.14 0.67 5.40
N VAL A 693 15.11 -0.14 5.66
CA VAL A 693 14.22 0.07 6.80
C VAL A 693 14.99 0.02 8.13
N PHE A 694 15.95 -0.89 8.25
CA PHE A 694 16.80 -1.03 9.43
C PHE A 694 17.74 0.18 9.63
N SER A 695 18.30 0.73 8.56
CA SER A 695 19.33 1.78 8.60
C SER A 695 18.78 3.20 8.76
N LEU A 696 17.46 3.38 8.83
CA LEU A 696 16.83 4.66 9.13
C LEU A 696 17.26 5.16 10.52
N ALA A 697 17.70 6.40 10.63
CA ALA A 697 17.90 7.12 11.90
C ALA A 697 16.78 8.18 12.05
N PRO A 698 15.64 7.85 12.72
CA PRO A 698 14.45 8.71 12.72
C PRO A 698 14.62 10.00 13.53
N GLU A 699 15.35 9.97 14.65
CA GLU A 699 15.58 11.17 15.49
C GLU A 699 16.63 12.13 14.90
N ASN A 700 17.33 11.75 13.84
CA ASN A 700 18.35 12.57 13.18
C ASN A 700 18.25 12.44 11.66
N LEU A 701 17.12 12.91 11.10
CA LEU A 701 16.83 12.79 9.66
C LEU A 701 17.99 13.19 8.73
N PRO A 702 18.80 14.22 8.99
CA PRO A 702 19.97 14.54 8.17
C PRO A 702 20.99 13.41 8.00
N GLN A 703 21.30 12.61 9.03
CA GLN A 703 22.38 11.61 8.92
C GLN A 703 22.12 10.50 7.89
N ASN A 704 20.86 10.30 7.52
CA ASN A 704 20.45 9.32 6.51
C ASN A 704 21.04 9.63 5.13
N ALA A 705 21.43 10.89 4.88
CA ALA A 705 22.12 11.32 3.65
C ALA A 705 23.58 10.82 3.56
N GLU A 706 24.20 10.34 4.64
CA GLU A 706 25.47 9.59 4.58
C GLU A 706 25.27 8.09 4.28
N VAL A 707 24.09 7.54 4.60
CA VAL A 707 23.83 6.10 4.57
C VAL A 707 23.23 5.66 3.24
N MET A 708 22.27 6.41 2.70
CA MET A 708 21.55 6.08 1.47
C MET A 708 21.69 7.15 0.39
N GLY A 709 21.24 6.81 -0.82
CA GLY A 709 20.99 7.80 -1.87
C GLY A 709 19.54 8.28 -1.89
N ASP A 710 19.26 9.19 -2.82
CA ASP A 710 17.90 9.57 -3.20
C ASP A 710 17.13 8.39 -3.85
N ARG A 711 15.93 8.65 -4.38
CA ARG A 711 15.12 7.61 -5.07
C ARG A 711 15.83 6.95 -6.25
N ASP A 712 16.71 7.70 -6.92
CA ASP A 712 17.44 7.34 -8.14
C ASP A 712 18.83 6.74 -7.81
N GLY A 713 19.22 6.77 -6.52
CA GLY A 713 20.43 6.18 -5.96
C GLY A 713 21.60 7.16 -5.77
N ASN A 714 21.44 8.44 -6.13
CA ASN A 714 22.51 9.44 -6.08
C ASN A 714 22.81 9.89 -4.64
N PRO A 715 24.05 10.28 -4.30
CA PRO A 715 24.32 11.03 -3.08
C PRO A 715 23.58 12.38 -3.09
N PHE A 716 22.89 12.69 -2.00
CA PHE A 716 22.24 13.98 -1.76
C PHE A 716 22.80 14.61 -0.48
N GLU A 717 22.50 15.89 -0.25
CA GLU A 717 23.00 16.65 0.91
C GLU A 717 21.82 17.07 1.78
N VAL A 718 21.96 16.93 3.11
CA VAL A 718 21.00 17.46 4.08
C VAL A 718 21.73 18.20 5.18
N THR A 719 21.22 19.40 5.47
CA THR A 719 21.52 20.21 6.66
C THR A 719 20.20 20.75 7.17
N SER A 720 19.99 20.78 8.49
CA SER A 720 18.79 21.36 9.10
C SER A 720 19.19 22.29 10.25
N ALA A 721 18.60 23.49 10.29
CA ALA A 721 18.86 24.50 11.30
C ALA A 721 17.77 24.50 12.39
N GLY A 722 18.11 24.94 13.60
CA GLY A 722 17.16 25.01 14.73
C GLY A 722 17.12 23.73 15.59
N PRO A 723 16.19 23.63 16.55
CA PRO A 723 16.15 22.56 17.55
C PRO A 723 15.75 21.21 16.95
N ALA A 724 16.13 20.12 17.65
CA ALA A 724 15.75 18.76 17.27
C ALA A 724 14.21 18.60 17.22
N PRO A 725 13.65 17.89 16.22
CA PRO A 725 12.22 17.61 16.17
C PRO A 725 11.82 16.63 17.28
N ARG A 726 10.69 16.93 17.94
CA ARG A 726 10.01 15.96 18.82
C ARG A 726 9.13 15.07 17.97
N LEU A 727 9.30 13.75 18.12
CA LEU A 727 8.57 12.74 17.36
C LEU A 727 7.75 11.88 18.34
N GLU A 728 6.48 11.63 18.00
CA GLU A 728 5.65 10.64 18.71
C GLU A 728 6.10 9.22 18.34
N GLY A 729 6.61 9.05 17.11
CA GLY A 729 7.33 7.86 16.66
C GLY A 729 7.35 7.67 15.14
N ILE A 730 7.34 6.42 14.69
CA ILE A 730 7.42 6.04 13.26
C ILE A 730 6.33 5.03 12.89
N GLN A 731 5.97 5.00 11.61
CA GLN A 731 4.98 4.09 11.04
C GLN A 731 5.47 3.58 9.68
N GLY A 732 5.33 2.29 9.42
CA GLY A 732 5.41 1.71 8.06
C GLY A 732 4.03 1.70 7.39
N GLN A 733 3.97 1.62 6.06
CA GLN A 733 2.73 1.82 5.30
C GLN A 733 2.62 0.79 4.17
N ALA A 734 1.43 0.23 3.94
CA ALA A 734 1.18 -0.70 2.85
C ALA A 734 -0.01 -0.22 2.01
N TRP A 735 0.26 0.59 0.97
CA TRP A 735 -0.76 1.03 -0.01
C TRP A 735 -1.20 -0.09 -0.97
N GLY A 736 -2.47 -0.08 -1.35
CA GLY A 736 -3.16 -1.28 -1.82
C GLY A 736 -3.14 -1.54 -3.32
N GLU A 737 -2.66 -0.62 -4.16
CA GLU A 737 -2.83 -0.61 -5.62
C GLU A 737 -2.31 -1.89 -6.27
N VAL A 738 -1.05 -2.23 -5.98
CA VAL A 738 -0.38 -3.43 -6.48
C VAL A 738 -0.63 -4.66 -5.61
N MET A 739 -1.07 -4.48 -4.36
CA MET A 739 -1.32 -5.54 -3.37
C MET A 739 -2.74 -6.11 -3.49
N ARG A 740 -3.05 -6.66 -4.67
CA ARG A 740 -4.41 -7.09 -5.08
C ARG A 740 -5.04 -8.20 -4.22
N ASN A 741 -4.25 -8.94 -3.43
CA ASN A 741 -4.72 -10.02 -2.55
C ASN A 741 -3.87 -10.14 -1.26
N ASP A 742 -4.36 -10.90 -0.28
CA ASP A 742 -3.76 -11.11 1.04
C ASP A 742 -2.30 -11.62 1.00
N ARG A 743 -1.97 -12.54 0.08
CA ARG A 743 -0.60 -13.06 -0.08
C ARG A 743 0.37 -11.98 -0.55
N LEU A 744 -0.09 -11.06 -1.40
CA LEU A 744 0.71 -9.93 -1.84
C LEU A 744 0.97 -8.93 -0.71
N LEU A 745 0.02 -8.73 0.22
CA LEU A 745 0.29 -7.97 1.44
C LEU A 745 1.40 -8.62 2.27
N GLU A 746 1.31 -9.92 2.53
CA GLU A 746 2.33 -10.61 3.34
C GLU A 746 3.72 -10.59 2.70
N TYR A 747 3.82 -10.81 1.39
CA TYR A 747 5.07 -10.68 0.64
C TYR A 747 5.67 -9.27 0.76
N MET A 748 4.83 -8.25 0.60
CA MET A 748 5.28 -6.86 0.58
C MET A 748 5.61 -6.32 1.99
N VAL A 749 4.95 -6.81 3.05
CA VAL A 749 5.19 -6.36 4.43
C VAL A 749 6.29 -7.14 5.14
N TYR A 750 6.44 -8.45 4.86
CA TYR A 750 7.40 -9.32 5.56
C TYR A 750 8.56 -9.75 4.66
N PRO A 751 9.81 -9.71 5.16
CA PRO A 751 10.17 -9.56 6.57
C PRO A 751 10.46 -8.13 7.04
N ARG A 752 10.42 -7.09 6.18
CA ARG A 752 10.85 -5.73 6.56
C ARG A 752 10.06 -5.06 7.70
N LEU A 753 8.86 -5.53 8.03
CA LEU A 753 8.16 -5.21 9.29
C LEU A 753 9.04 -5.40 10.54
N LEU A 754 9.94 -6.39 10.56
CA LEU A 754 10.81 -6.67 11.70
C LEU A 754 11.93 -5.63 11.84
N ALA A 755 12.38 -5.03 10.73
CA ALA A 755 13.34 -3.92 10.73
C ALA A 755 12.67 -2.59 11.18
N LEU A 756 11.42 -2.38 10.77
CA LEU A 756 10.58 -1.29 11.29
C LEU A 756 10.36 -1.44 12.80
N ALA A 757 10.04 -2.65 13.27
CA ALA A 757 9.87 -2.94 14.68
C ALA A 757 11.15 -2.71 15.50
N GLU A 758 12.31 -3.11 14.96
CA GLU A 758 13.62 -2.80 15.53
C GLU A 758 13.78 -1.29 15.72
N ARG A 759 13.68 -0.50 14.64
CA ARG A 759 13.95 0.94 14.68
C ARG A 759 12.89 1.75 15.42
N ALA A 760 11.65 1.25 15.50
CA ALA A 760 10.58 1.87 16.27
C ALA A 760 10.71 1.64 17.79
N TRP A 761 11.39 0.57 18.21
CA TRP A 761 11.62 0.26 19.64
C TRP A 761 12.98 0.74 20.12
N HIS A 762 14.04 0.33 19.42
CA HIS A 762 15.43 0.46 19.82
C HIS A 762 16.11 1.68 19.17
N LYS A 763 17.04 2.30 19.89
CA LYS A 763 17.99 3.30 19.36
C LYS A 763 19.38 2.68 19.39
N ALA A 764 19.97 2.46 18.22
CA ALA A 764 21.29 1.86 18.10
C ALA A 764 22.41 2.89 18.27
N ASP A 765 23.62 2.44 18.64
CA ASP A 765 24.77 3.30 18.94
C ASP A 765 25.24 4.17 17.75
N TRP A 766 24.92 3.77 16.51
CA TRP A 766 25.21 4.53 15.29
C TRP A 766 24.17 5.62 14.95
N GLU A 767 23.07 5.70 15.70
CA GLU A 767 22.08 6.77 15.59
C GLU A 767 22.51 8.01 16.39
N LEU A 768 23.27 8.88 15.73
CA LEU A 768 23.86 10.08 16.33
C LEU A 768 22.77 10.99 16.93
N PRO A 769 23.06 11.71 18.04
CA PRO A 769 22.22 12.82 18.47
C PRO A 769 22.11 13.89 17.38
N TYR A 770 20.89 14.35 17.09
CA TYR A 770 20.67 15.49 16.19
C TYR A 770 21.48 16.70 16.66
N THR A 771 22.22 17.30 15.74
CA THR A 771 23.01 18.51 15.98
C THR A 771 22.69 19.54 14.91
N ALA A 772 22.20 20.71 15.33
CA ALA A 772 21.74 21.76 14.43
C ALA A 772 22.87 22.28 13.53
N GLY A 773 22.59 22.45 12.24
CA GLY A 773 23.54 22.97 11.26
C GLY A 773 24.64 21.98 10.83
N VAL A 774 24.63 20.73 11.32
CA VAL A 774 25.52 19.69 10.78
C VAL A 774 25.02 19.23 9.42
N ARG A 775 25.97 19.16 8.48
CA ARG A 775 25.80 18.78 7.08
C ARG A 775 26.15 17.30 6.91
N TYR A 776 25.32 16.57 6.19
CA TYR A 776 25.51 15.15 5.90
C TYR A 776 25.36 14.87 4.40
N LYS A 777 26.31 14.13 3.82
CA LYS A 777 26.33 13.72 2.41
C LYS A 777 27.28 12.54 2.17
N ARG A 778 26.74 11.44 1.67
CA ARG A 778 27.46 10.18 1.39
C ARG A 778 28.60 10.40 0.39
N GLY A 779 29.82 10.01 0.79
CA GLY A 779 31.03 10.16 -0.02
C GLY A 779 31.68 11.55 0.03
N ASP A 780 31.23 12.41 0.96
CA ASP A 780 31.72 13.79 1.17
C ASP A 780 31.93 14.06 2.66
N THR A 781 30.95 13.69 3.51
CA THR A 781 31.06 13.68 4.96
C THR A 781 31.09 12.25 5.54
N HIS A 782 31.65 12.11 6.74
CA HIS A 782 31.94 10.84 7.41
C HIS A 782 31.65 10.91 8.92
N HIS A 783 30.46 11.38 9.30
CA HIS A 783 30.04 11.54 10.69
C HIS A 783 29.45 10.26 11.30
N VAL A 784 28.83 9.39 10.51
CA VAL A 784 28.22 8.13 10.97
C VAL A 784 29.26 7.00 10.99
N ASP A 785 29.36 6.23 12.11
CA ASP A 785 30.07 4.94 12.10
C ASP A 785 29.25 3.92 11.30
N THR A 786 29.41 3.98 9.97
CA THR A 786 28.81 3.02 9.04
C THR A 786 29.30 1.59 9.28
N ALA A 787 30.46 1.39 9.90
CA ALA A 787 30.93 0.06 10.29
C ALA A 787 30.22 -0.45 11.55
N ALA A 788 29.79 0.41 12.49
CA ALA A 788 28.85 0.03 13.56
C ALA A 788 27.51 -0.39 12.99
N LEU A 789 26.95 0.40 12.06
CA LEU A 789 25.74 0.04 11.32
C LEU A 789 25.89 -1.34 10.65
N GLN A 790 27.00 -1.64 9.99
CA GLN A 790 27.22 -2.99 9.42
C GLN A 790 27.36 -4.10 10.47
N ARG A 791 28.09 -3.85 11.57
CA ARG A 791 28.25 -4.83 12.67
C ARG A 791 26.93 -5.18 13.33
N ASP A 792 26.03 -4.19 13.45
CA ASP A 792 24.69 -4.29 14.01
C ASP A 792 23.72 -4.98 13.03
N TRP A 793 23.66 -4.50 11.78
CA TRP A 793 22.91 -5.11 10.68
C TRP A 793 23.24 -6.59 10.51
N ALA A 794 24.52 -6.96 10.54
CA ALA A 794 24.94 -8.36 10.42
C ALA A 794 24.36 -9.25 11.53
N GLY A 795 24.28 -8.74 12.77
CA GLY A 795 23.60 -9.43 13.87
C GLY A 795 22.10 -9.56 13.65
N PHE A 796 21.42 -8.47 13.22
CA PHE A 796 19.98 -8.49 12.91
C PHE A 796 19.65 -9.46 11.77
N ALA A 797 20.39 -9.41 10.66
CA ALA A 797 20.22 -10.29 9.50
C ALA A 797 20.42 -11.77 9.86
N THR A 798 21.42 -12.06 10.71
CA THR A 798 21.66 -13.41 11.26
C THR A 798 20.48 -13.88 12.10
N LEU A 799 20.01 -13.04 13.03
CA LEU A 799 18.87 -13.30 13.90
C LEU A 799 17.59 -13.57 13.11
N LEU A 800 17.34 -12.73 12.09
CA LEU A 800 16.20 -12.82 11.20
C LEU A 800 16.18 -14.18 10.49
N GLN A 801 17.23 -14.52 9.75
CA GLN A 801 17.27 -15.75 8.97
C GLN A 801 17.32 -17.02 9.84
N GLN A 802 18.11 -17.03 10.92
CA GLN A 802 18.33 -18.24 11.73
C GLN A 802 17.23 -18.49 12.77
N ARG A 803 16.51 -17.45 13.23
CA ARG A 803 15.59 -17.57 14.37
C ARG A 803 14.19 -17.02 14.13
N GLU A 804 14.03 -15.87 13.46
CA GLU A 804 12.71 -15.22 13.34
C GLU A 804 11.92 -15.65 12.09
N LEU A 805 12.57 -15.90 10.94
CA LEU A 805 11.89 -16.43 9.74
C LEU A 805 11.20 -17.79 10.02
N PRO A 806 11.81 -18.78 10.70
CA PRO A 806 11.11 -20.01 11.08
C PRO A 806 9.87 -19.79 11.96
N LYS A 807 9.78 -18.67 12.68
CA LYS A 807 8.57 -18.30 13.45
C LYS A 807 7.49 -17.71 12.55
N LEU A 808 7.87 -16.97 11.50
CA LEU A 808 6.95 -16.50 10.46
C LEU A 808 6.41 -17.68 9.61
N GLU A 809 7.25 -18.67 9.29
CA GLU A 809 6.82 -19.93 8.64
C GLU A 809 5.78 -20.66 9.50
N ARG A 810 6.06 -20.87 10.79
CA ARG A 810 5.10 -21.50 11.72
C ARG A 810 3.83 -20.68 11.96
N ALA A 811 3.89 -19.36 11.79
CA ALA A 811 2.72 -18.48 11.83
C ALA A 811 1.95 -18.40 10.49
N GLY A 812 2.38 -19.14 9.46
CA GLY A 812 1.72 -19.20 8.15
C GLY A 812 1.84 -17.93 7.32
N ILE A 813 2.87 -17.10 7.56
CA ILE A 813 3.07 -15.82 6.88
C ILE A 813 3.75 -16.04 5.52
N GLY A 814 3.12 -15.59 4.44
CA GLY A 814 3.66 -15.64 3.07
C GLY A 814 4.75 -14.61 2.77
N TYR A 815 5.80 -14.52 3.59
CA TYR A 815 6.86 -13.52 3.49
C TYR A 815 7.74 -13.66 2.23
N ARG A 816 8.39 -12.55 1.85
CA ARG A 816 9.40 -12.53 0.79
C ARG A 816 10.74 -13.09 1.29
N LYS A 817 11.40 -13.97 0.54
CA LYS A 817 12.77 -14.43 0.86
C LYS A 817 13.74 -13.23 0.97
N PRO A 818 14.65 -13.15 1.96
CA PRO A 818 15.46 -11.96 2.20
C PRO A 818 16.22 -11.42 0.99
N THR A 819 16.47 -10.10 0.98
CA THR A 819 17.39 -9.45 0.02
C THR A 819 18.84 -9.86 0.20
N PHE A 820 19.27 -10.03 1.44
CA PHE A 820 20.65 -10.39 1.81
C PHE A 820 20.90 -11.90 1.70
N THR A 821 22.19 -12.26 1.66
CA THR A 821 22.67 -13.63 1.87
C THR A 821 23.65 -13.61 3.03
N LEU A 822 23.47 -14.52 3.99
CA LEU A 822 24.48 -14.80 5.02
C LEU A 822 25.57 -15.71 4.44
N THR A 823 26.82 -15.31 4.56
CA THR A 823 27.96 -16.22 4.42
C THR A 823 28.29 -16.85 5.76
N ASN A 824 28.64 -18.13 5.75
CA ASN A 824 29.41 -18.71 6.85
C ASN A 824 30.80 -18.06 6.87
N GLU A 825 31.38 -17.89 8.06
CA GLU A 825 32.81 -17.60 8.25
C GLU A 825 33.66 -18.87 8.01
#